data_AF-A0A9W4E5G4-F1
#
_entry.id   AF-A0A9W4E5G4-F1
#
_cell.length_a   1.000
_cell.length_b   1.000
_cell.length_c   1.000
_cell.angle_alpha   90.00
_cell.angle_beta   90.00
_cell.angle_gamma   90.00
#
_symmetry.space_group_name_H-M   'P 1'
#
loop_
_entity.id
_entity.type
_entity.pdbx_description
1 polymer ?
#
loop_
_entity_poly.entity_id
_entity_poly.type
_entity_poly.pdbx_seq_one_letter_code
_entity_poly.pdbx_strand_id
1 'polypeptide(L)'
;MLPYLGPTRERIAAVFAGGRQGSGYLLTPRLILTAAHVVADKTDVRVALPGIEKVTCDVGWIRHDERCDAALLIAHQPILNHTVALPDVRLGSITSLTPLPSCQAIGFPQAQRNARGQLDSEQLVGTLKPGSNLLSRKCVLDSTHTPPSRDDASSPWSGFSGAALFYSDVIVGVVGHDPANWQHGRVEATPVSEFCNDPHFKAILDEDGNPEYVSIPEAMSPDHIFEERYRGYIATKFGTLTIFGIDLNDQSHAEWPLDAAYLSLEATDYRGSKREANNTRGGLEKSQSVLPADRALEGHDRILLRGVAGSGKTTLVQWLAVSTAKREFNGGLRHLHSRIPFILPLRTLIRNSSLPLPDSFLTSARNPLSGLQPQGWTERVLSAQQGLILVDGLDEISEADRERVKIWLRELITAFPGNSWLVTSRPSAVSDDWLESEDFVELSLSPMNHRDVATFVRRWHSAASTTCRDAEEISRLTGYQESLLSALRAKQDLGRLATNPLMCGLICALHRDRRGYLPPGRKQLYDAALSMLLARRDRERDLDVQISEETQVQLLQKLAYWLIRNGQVEMDRSDAIGIIESSLSAMPVLAQLGNARRVYAYLLLRSGLLREPTDGVTDFVHRTFQDYLGAKAAVEERDFDLMVKNAHHDQWEDVVRMAVAHAYPAERVRLLNKLIKRGDRVKRHKTRIYLLAMACLEQATELSPAIRLEVEKRASEIIPPGSYQEAEDLASAGLMVLDLLPGPEGLSSNQVRAVINTVSLIGTDAAIPLLASYRNHYAPETRDQLARGWSNFDTRAYGQEIITNLPEDELIWVKTEEQLRFLKEIGGRRALIANGDFGQDLWIEVLNREILRRFGIHANDVIDGLDFLSECPELKSLFLFKCPLVNDLTPINDLPLEELSLNDMDGLLNKMSGLKSMRRIDHLSILQKIPGNNLSVLPREASLRRISFSDGTLADTGLRGLSDFITVEDLKIAGFQKLTEEDWAEANQLPNLNALSIERDSLPSLLNFNGSWPQVSRVSIMNTSHRRSGKIFGVEDFRALGESFPNLQLLNGTISAGERTAAESAIVGIELGSAHPSILDA
;
A
#
# COMPACT_ATOMS: atom_id res chain seq x y z
N MET A 1 33.23 8.44 2.86
CA MET A 1 33.86 8.86 1.60
C MET A 1 34.88 9.95 1.94
N LEU A 2 36.14 9.74 1.58
CA LEU A 2 37.13 10.84 1.62
C LEU A 2 36.67 11.92 0.63
N PRO A 3 36.68 13.21 1.01
CA PRO A 3 36.29 14.28 0.09
C PRO A 3 37.30 14.30 -1.06
N TYR A 4 36.81 14.28 -2.30
CA TYR A 4 37.66 14.41 -3.48
C TYR A 4 38.47 15.71 -3.38
N LEU A 5 39.79 15.57 -3.27
CA LEU A 5 40.72 16.67 -3.09
C LEU A 5 40.95 17.34 -4.45
N GLY A 6 40.97 18.68 -4.48
CA GLY A 6 41.39 19.48 -5.64
C GLY A 6 42.86 19.24 -6.03
N PRO A 7 43.57 20.22 -6.63
CA PRO A 7 44.94 20.01 -7.07
C PRO A 7 45.85 19.51 -5.94
N THR A 8 46.37 18.29 -6.06
CA THR A 8 47.27 17.68 -5.08
C THR A 8 48.72 18.06 -5.31
N ARG A 9 49.44 18.34 -4.23
CA ARG A 9 50.85 18.77 -4.27
C ARG A 9 51.75 17.76 -4.98
N GLU A 10 51.49 16.48 -4.77
CA GLU A 10 52.29 15.36 -5.28
C GLU A 10 52.18 15.17 -6.79
N ARG A 11 51.25 15.88 -7.47
CA ARG A 11 51.02 15.75 -8.92
C ARG A 11 51.50 16.97 -9.73
N ILE A 12 51.90 18.06 -9.08
CA ILE A 12 52.29 19.30 -9.76
C ILE A 12 53.75 19.19 -10.20
N ALA A 13 54.01 19.38 -11.50
CA ALA A 13 55.30 19.09 -12.11
C ALA A 13 55.87 20.31 -12.86
N ALA A 14 57.19 20.45 -12.85
CA ALA A 14 57.94 21.36 -13.70
C ALA A 14 58.49 20.58 -14.91
N VAL A 15 58.26 21.09 -16.12
CA VAL A 15 58.69 20.48 -17.38
C VAL A 15 59.86 21.26 -17.95
N PHE A 16 60.92 20.56 -18.35
CA PHE A 16 62.13 21.14 -18.94
C PHE A 16 62.39 20.50 -20.29
N ALA A 17 62.49 21.29 -21.35
CA ALA A 17 62.73 20.77 -22.70
C ALA A 17 63.62 21.71 -23.51
N GLY A 18 64.84 21.24 -23.86
CA GLY A 18 65.77 21.97 -24.72
C GLY A 18 66.01 23.44 -24.33
N GLY A 19 66.17 23.72 -23.03
CA GLY A 19 66.39 25.05 -22.46
C GLY A 19 65.11 25.84 -22.13
N ARG A 20 63.93 25.36 -22.54
CA ARG A 20 62.64 25.91 -22.11
C ARG A 20 62.17 25.28 -20.81
N GLN A 21 61.38 26.03 -20.07
CA GLN A 21 60.70 25.58 -18.86
C GLN A 21 59.20 25.82 -19.02
N GLY A 22 58.40 24.86 -18.60
CA GLY A 22 56.97 24.95 -18.44
C GLY A 22 56.50 24.25 -17.17
N SER A 23 55.19 24.15 -17.04
CA SER A 23 54.48 23.45 -15.97
C SER A 23 53.81 22.20 -16.53
N GLY A 24 53.42 21.27 -15.66
CA GLY A 24 52.71 20.06 -16.04
C GLY A 24 51.99 19.44 -14.84
N TYR A 25 51.13 18.46 -15.12
CA TYR A 25 50.38 17.74 -14.09
C TYR A 25 50.42 16.23 -14.33
N LEU A 26 50.73 15.49 -13.28
CA LEU A 26 50.86 14.03 -13.28
C LEU A 26 49.47 13.38 -13.21
N LEU A 27 49.03 12.76 -14.32
CA LEU A 27 47.74 12.05 -14.43
C LEU A 27 47.81 10.66 -13.79
N THR A 28 48.86 9.92 -14.08
CA THR A 28 49.20 8.61 -13.50
C THR A 28 50.65 8.65 -13.03
N PRO A 29 51.18 7.67 -12.28
CA PRO A 29 52.59 7.68 -11.87
C PRO A 29 53.62 7.84 -13.01
N ARG A 30 53.22 7.67 -14.28
CA ARG A 30 54.09 7.78 -15.46
C ARG A 30 53.64 8.84 -16.47
N LEU A 31 52.39 9.28 -16.46
CA LEU A 31 51.84 10.16 -17.50
C LEU A 31 51.72 11.61 -17.02
N ILE A 32 52.27 12.56 -17.80
CA ILE A 32 52.30 13.99 -17.47
C ILE A 32 51.64 14.80 -18.59
N LEU A 33 50.62 15.57 -18.24
CA LEU A 33 49.96 16.51 -19.14
C LEU A 33 50.66 17.88 -19.09
N THR A 34 50.96 18.46 -20.25
CA THR A 34 51.60 19.78 -20.39
C THR A 34 51.19 20.48 -21.70
N ALA A 35 51.68 21.69 -21.97
CA ALA A 35 51.46 22.42 -23.21
C ALA A 35 52.42 21.94 -24.32
N ALA A 36 51.93 21.83 -25.56
CA ALA A 36 52.71 21.26 -26.66
C ALA A 36 53.91 22.12 -27.04
N HIS A 37 53.77 23.45 -27.08
CA HIS A 37 54.86 24.36 -27.46
C HIS A 37 56.05 24.34 -26.49
N VAL A 38 55.86 23.84 -25.26
CA VAL A 38 56.94 23.65 -24.27
C VAL A 38 57.90 22.56 -24.75
N VAL A 39 57.37 21.49 -25.34
CA VAL A 39 58.11 20.27 -25.69
C VAL A 39 58.29 20.05 -27.19
N ALA A 40 57.62 20.84 -28.04
CA ALA A 40 57.70 20.76 -29.50
C ALA A 40 59.15 20.80 -30.01
N ASP A 41 59.48 19.86 -30.89
CA ASP A 41 60.79 19.71 -31.56
C ASP A 41 61.99 19.48 -30.61
N LYS A 42 61.77 19.02 -29.38
CA LYS A 42 62.83 18.73 -28.38
C LYS A 42 62.97 17.24 -28.12
N THR A 43 64.21 16.77 -28.05
CA THR A 43 64.56 15.36 -27.77
C THR A 43 64.98 15.12 -26.32
N ASP A 44 65.33 16.16 -25.56
CA ASP A 44 65.68 16.07 -24.13
C ASP A 44 64.57 16.72 -23.29
N VAL A 45 63.55 15.93 -22.97
CA VAL A 45 62.42 16.33 -22.11
C VAL A 45 62.59 15.69 -20.73
N ARG A 46 62.57 16.53 -19.69
CA ARG A 46 62.70 16.10 -18.30
C ARG A 46 61.62 16.73 -17.43
N VAL A 47 61.10 15.97 -16.48
CA VAL A 47 60.07 16.41 -15.55
C VAL A 47 60.59 16.32 -14.12
N ALA A 48 60.29 17.31 -13.28
CA ALA A 48 60.59 17.28 -11.85
C ALA A 48 59.36 17.62 -11.02
N LEU A 49 59.17 16.91 -9.92
CA LEU A 49 58.18 17.22 -8.88
C LEU A 49 58.89 17.85 -7.67
N PRO A 50 58.17 18.61 -6.81
CA PRO A 50 58.74 19.13 -5.58
C PRO A 50 59.39 18.02 -4.73
N GLY A 51 60.71 18.06 -4.58
CA GLY A 51 61.48 17.09 -3.79
C GLY A 51 61.92 15.81 -4.54
N ILE A 52 61.65 15.70 -5.84
CA ILE A 52 62.06 14.58 -6.68
C ILE A 52 63.06 15.06 -7.74
N GLU A 53 64.09 14.26 -8.02
CA GLU A 53 65.06 14.56 -9.08
C GLU A 53 64.39 14.55 -10.48
N LYS A 54 65.06 15.17 -11.46
CA LYS A 54 64.57 15.25 -12.83
C LYS A 54 64.51 13.87 -13.48
N VAL A 55 63.33 13.44 -13.89
CA VAL A 55 63.07 12.18 -14.62
C VAL A 55 63.01 12.45 -16.12
N THR A 56 63.61 11.58 -16.93
CA THR A 56 63.54 11.65 -18.39
C THR A 56 62.18 11.14 -18.89
N CYS A 57 61.62 11.84 -19.87
CA CYS A 57 60.31 11.49 -20.44
C CYS A 57 60.36 11.54 -21.97
N ASP A 58 59.59 10.66 -22.60
CA ASP A 58 59.31 10.71 -24.03
C ASP A 58 58.01 11.49 -24.27
N VAL A 59 57.88 12.10 -25.44
CA VAL A 59 56.62 12.70 -25.88
C VAL A 59 55.76 11.59 -26.48
N GLY A 60 54.80 11.09 -25.69
CA GLY A 60 53.89 10.02 -26.13
C GLY A 60 52.82 10.52 -27.09
N TRP A 61 52.27 11.72 -26.83
CA TRP A 61 51.32 12.38 -27.71
C TRP A 61 51.56 13.89 -27.70
N ILE A 62 51.39 14.53 -28.86
CA ILE A 62 51.53 15.98 -29.01
C ILE A 62 50.58 16.49 -30.08
N ARG A 63 49.88 17.58 -29.76
CA ARG A 63 49.09 18.32 -30.74
C ARG A 63 49.26 19.82 -30.51
N HIS A 64 49.82 20.47 -31.53
CA HIS A 64 50.09 21.91 -31.56
C HIS A 64 49.54 22.50 -32.86
N ASP A 65 48.28 22.90 -32.81
CA ASP A 65 47.56 23.58 -33.90
C ASP A 65 46.81 24.81 -33.37
N GLU A 66 46.06 25.50 -34.22
CA GLU A 66 45.34 26.73 -33.83
C GLU A 66 44.31 26.51 -32.69
N ARG A 67 43.80 25.28 -32.54
CA ARG A 67 42.75 24.90 -31.58
C ARG A 67 43.30 24.19 -30.35
N CYS A 68 44.39 23.45 -30.49
CA CYS A 68 44.94 22.60 -29.45
C CYS A 68 46.43 22.85 -29.25
N ASP A 69 46.80 23.21 -28.02
CA ASP A 69 48.19 23.27 -27.55
C ASP A 69 48.31 22.41 -26.28
N ALA A 70 48.54 21.10 -26.47
CA ALA A 70 48.65 20.12 -25.40
C ALA A 70 49.56 18.94 -25.80
N ALA A 71 50.29 18.39 -24.84
CA ALA A 71 51.14 17.22 -24.99
C ALA A 71 51.03 16.31 -23.77
N LEU A 72 51.20 15.00 -24.01
CA LEU A 72 51.25 13.96 -22.99
C LEU A 72 52.63 13.32 -23.02
N LEU A 73 53.32 13.42 -21.88
CA LEU A 73 54.66 12.86 -21.68
C LEU A 73 54.57 11.52 -20.96
N ILE A 74 55.45 10.60 -21.33
CA ILE A 74 55.57 9.27 -20.72
C ILE A 74 56.94 9.19 -20.03
N ALA A 75 56.93 9.07 -18.70
CA ALA A 75 58.16 8.92 -17.93
C ALA A 75 58.76 7.51 -18.12
N HIS A 76 60.08 7.46 -18.31
CA HIS A 76 60.82 6.20 -18.46
C HIS A 76 60.72 5.31 -17.21
N GLN A 77 60.52 5.93 -16.05
CA GLN A 77 60.28 5.26 -14.77
C GLN A 77 59.13 5.97 -14.03
N PRO A 78 58.35 5.28 -13.18
CA PRO A 78 57.35 5.91 -12.33
C PRO A 78 57.96 7.03 -11.48
N ILE A 79 57.39 8.23 -11.57
CA ILE A 79 57.90 9.40 -10.84
C ILE A 79 57.54 9.30 -9.35
N LEU A 80 56.40 8.67 -9.04
CA LEU A 80 55.97 8.37 -7.67
C LEU A 80 56.03 6.87 -7.41
N ASN A 81 56.55 6.48 -6.26
CA ASN A 81 56.56 5.08 -5.82
C ASN A 81 55.14 4.58 -5.51
N HIS A 82 54.85 3.30 -5.79
CA HIS A 82 53.55 2.64 -5.59
C HIS A 82 53.00 2.66 -4.15
N THR A 83 53.74 3.19 -3.17
CA THR A 83 53.33 3.31 -1.77
C THR A 83 52.44 4.53 -1.49
N VAL A 84 52.31 5.49 -2.41
CA VAL A 84 51.41 6.65 -2.27
C VAL A 84 50.11 6.37 -3.01
N ALA A 85 49.05 6.00 -2.29
CA ALA A 85 47.72 5.85 -2.86
C ALA A 85 47.16 7.23 -3.24
N LEU A 86 47.22 7.58 -4.53
CA LEU A 86 46.63 8.80 -5.06
C LEU A 86 45.24 8.51 -5.65
N PRO A 87 44.24 9.38 -5.42
CA PRO A 87 42.94 9.25 -6.06
C PRO A 87 43.06 9.43 -7.58
N ASP A 88 42.15 8.80 -8.32
CA ASP A 88 42.08 8.91 -9.77
C ASP A 88 41.82 10.35 -10.20
N VAL A 89 42.48 10.78 -11.29
CA VAL A 89 42.32 12.12 -11.85
C VAL A 89 41.08 12.14 -12.74
N ARG A 90 40.30 13.22 -12.69
CA ARG A 90 39.10 13.39 -13.51
C ARG A 90 39.30 14.43 -14.60
N LEU A 91 38.97 14.08 -15.84
CA LEU A 91 39.07 14.95 -17.02
C LEU A 91 37.66 15.41 -17.43
N GLY A 92 37.44 16.73 -17.43
CA GLY A 92 36.14 17.36 -17.61
C GLY A 92 35.96 18.07 -18.93
N SER A 93 34.90 17.75 -19.68
CA SER A 93 34.53 18.53 -20.88
C SER A 93 33.49 19.60 -20.54
N ILE A 94 33.80 20.87 -20.82
CA ILE A 94 32.89 22.00 -20.61
C ILE A 94 31.90 22.04 -21.77
N THR A 95 30.60 21.89 -21.47
CA THR A 95 29.53 21.91 -22.49
C THR A 95 28.72 23.21 -22.51
N SER A 96 28.78 24.01 -21.44
CA SER A 96 28.04 25.28 -21.28
C SER A 96 28.95 26.50 -21.49
N LEU A 97 28.36 27.63 -21.92
CA LEU A 97 29.04 28.92 -22.05
C LEU A 97 29.02 29.77 -20.77
N THR A 98 28.36 29.30 -19.71
CA THR A 98 28.25 30.00 -18.43
C THR A 98 29.64 30.17 -17.78
N PRO A 99 30.00 31.37 -17.28
CA PRO A 99 31.26 31.56 -16.56
C PRO A 99 31.35 30.68 -15.31
N LEU A 100 32.48 30.01 -15.11
CA LEU A 100 32.75 29.13 -13.98
C LEU A 100 33.66 29.86 -12.97
N PRO A 101 33.16 30.27 -11.80
CA PRO A 101 33.96 30.96 -10.78
C PRO A 101 34.90 30.00 -10.06
N SER A 102 35.88 30.55 -9.33
CA SER A 102 36.77 29.79 -8.45
C SER A 102 37.60 28.69 -9.15
N CYS A 103 37.88 28.86 -10.44
CA CYS A 103 38.84 28.02 -11.14
C CYS A 103 40.26 28.34 -10.67
N GLN A 104 41.12 27.33 -10.67
CA GLN A 104 42.50 27.45 -10.20
C GLN A 104 43.48 26.72 -11.11
N ALA A 105 44.68 27.26 -11.25
CA ALA A 105 45.81 26.61 -11.92
C ALA A 105 47.06 26.77 -11.06
N ILE A 106 47.86 25.71 -10.92
CA ILE A 106 49.11 25.74 -10.16
C ILE A 106 50.26 25.34 -11.08
N GLY A 107 51.30 26.16 -11.12
CA GLY A 107 52.45 25.97 -11.99
C GLY A 107 53.72 26.61 -11.44
N PHE A 108 54.78 26.62 -12.24
CA PHE A 108 56.11 27.11 -11.88
C PHE A 108 56.53 28.30 -12.77
N PRO A 109 55.96 29.50 -12.57
CA PRO A 109 56.36 30.66 -13.35
C PRO A 109 57.79 31.06 -12.99
N GLN A 110 58.54 31.55 -13.97
CA GLN A 110 59.92 32.00 -13.81
C GLN A 110 60.07 33.16 -12.81
N ALA A 111 59.01 33.94 -12.60
CA ALA A 111 58.96 35.02 -11.62
C ALA A 111 58.98 34.50 -10.17
N GLN A 112 58.56 33.26 -9.94
CA GLN A 112 58.46 32.67 -8.62
C GLN A 112 59.64 31.72 -8.36
N ARG A 113 60.60 32.21 -7.57
CA ARG A 113 61.79 31.46 -7.17
C ARG A 113 62.04 31.65 -5.68
N ASN A 114 62.47 30.58 -5.02
CA ASN A 114 62.82 30.64 -3.61
C ASN A 114 64.12 31.45 -3.38
N ALA A 115 64.46 31.71 -2.12
CA ALA A 115 65.66 32.48 -1.74
C ALA A 115 67.00 31.89 -2.25
N ARG A 116 67.01 30.64 -2.73
CA ARG A 116 68.17 29.95 -3.32
C ARG A 116 68.16 29.97 -4.85
N GLY A 117 67.22 30.70 -5.47
CA GLY A 117 67.06 30.79 -6.92
C GLY A 117 66.46 29.53 -7.57
N GLN A 118 65.95 28.57 -6.79
CA GLN A 118 65.25 27.39 -7.31
C GLN A 118 63.80 27.74 -7.64
N LEU A 119 63.19 27.01 -8.57
CA LEU A 119 61.79 27.19 -8.92
C LEU A 119 60.87 26.91 -7.74
N ASP A 120 59.82 27.71 -7.64
CA ASP A 120 58.75 27.52 -6.67
C ASP A 120 57.38 27.66 -7.34
N SER A 121 56.36 27.06 -6.76
CA SER A 121 55.02 27.02 -7.36
C SER A 121 54.24 28.31 -7.08
N GLU A 122 53.39 28.71 -8.01
CA GLU A 122 52.43 29.82 -7.86
C GLU A 122 51.01 29.32 -8.18
N GLN A 123 50.01 29.83 -7.46
CA GLN A 123 48.60 29.45 -7.62
C GLN A 123 47.79 30.62 -8.19
N LEU A 124 47.30 30.44 -9.41
CA LEU A 124 46.42 31.39 -10.08
C LEU A 124 44.97 31.02 -9.81
N VAL A 125 44.16 31.98 -9.33
CA VAL A 125 42.71 31.83 -9.09
C VAL A 125 41.94 32.83 -9.95
N GLY A 126 40.80 32.40 -10.50
CA GLY A 126 40.04 33.24 -11.42
C GLY A 126 38.66 32.71 -11.78
N THR A 127 37.99 33.43 -12.68
CA THR A 127 36.73 32.99 -13.30
C THR A 127 37.01 32.53 -14.72
N LEU A 128 36.73 31.26 -15.02
CA LEU A 128 36.84 30.72 -16.36
C LEU A 128 35.64 31.17 -17.20
N LYS A 129 35.90 31.68 -18.40
CA LYS A 129 34.89 32.23 -19.32
C LYS A 129 34.90 31.42 -20.62
N PRO A 130 34.11 30.32 -20.72
CA PRO A 130 34.09 29.46 -21.90
C PRO A 130 33.57 30.17 -23.17
N GLY A 131 32.74 31.21 -23.01
CA GLY A 131 32.26 32.05 -24.12
C GLY A 131 33.27 33.08 -24.66
N SER A 132 34.46 33.19 -24.05
CA SER A 132 35.55 34.01 -24.60
C SER A 132 36.38 33.18 -25.57
N ASN A 133 36.95 33.78 -26.61
CA ASN A 133 37.79 33.08 -27.60
C ASN A 133 37.08 31.92 -28.36
N LEU A 134 35.76 32.00 -28.57
CA LEU A 134 34.97 30.97 -29.26
C LEU A 134 35.49 30.60 -30.67
N LEU A 135 36.03 31.58 -31.41
CA LEU A 135 36.56 31.34 -32.76
C LEU A 135 37.82 30.48 -32.75
N SER A 136 38.69 30.67 -31.75
CA SER A 136 39.88 29.83 -31.55
C SER A 136 39.62 28.58 -30.73
N ARG A 137 38.38 28.41 -30.21
CA ARG A 137 37.96 27.31 -29.33
C ARG A 137 38.82 27.14 -28.07
N LYS A 138 39.39 28.24 -27.58
CA LYS A 138 40.14 28.28 -26.33
C LYS A 138 39.25 28.79 -25.20
N CYS A 139 39.53 28.40 -23.97
CA CYS A 139 38.88 28.98 -22.79
C CYS A 139 39.80 30.01 -22.13
N VAL A 140 39.20 31.03 -21.49
CA VAL A 140 39.94 32.13 -20.88
C VAL A 140 39.69 32.16 -19.37
N LEU A 141 40.75 32.05 -18.59
CA LEU A 141 40.71 32.30 -17.14
C LEU A 141 41.01 33.78 -16.89
N ASP A 142 40.03 34.50 -16.35
CA ASP A 142 40.20 35.89 -15.90
C ASP A 142 40.70 35.88 -14.45
N SER A 143 41.94 36.30 -14.25
CA SER A 143 42.63 36.26 -12.95
C SER A 143 42.00 37.26 -11.97
N THR A 144 41.84 36.86 -10.71
CA THR A 144 41.52 37.80 -9.62
C THR A 144 42.75 38.53 -9.08
N HIS A 145 43.95 38.13 -9.51
CA HIS A 145 45.23 38.68 -9.07
C HIS A 145 45.94 39.46 -10.17
N THR A 146 46.67 40.50 -9.77
CA THR A 146 47.56 41.26 -10.65
C THR A 146 48.74 40.38 -11.08
N PRO A 147 49.13 40.39 -12.37
CA PRO A 147 50.28 39.63 -12.84
C PRO A 147 51.59 40.09 -12.19
N PRO A 148 52.58 39.19 -12.08
CA PRO A 148 53.86 39.54 -11.48
C PRO A 148 54.61 40.59 -12.32
N SER A 149 55.34 41.49 -11.65
CA SER A 149 56.19 42.47 -12.34
C SER A 149 57.55 41.87 -12.68
N ARG A 150 58.00 42.03 -13.93
CA ARG A 150 59.36 41.66 -14.34
C ARG A 150 60.01 42.82 -15.10
N ASP A 151 61.33 42.94 -14.94
CA ASP A 151 62.15 43.99 -15.57
C ASP A 151 62.56 43.66 -17.02
N ASP A 152 62.35 42.42 -17.48
CA ASP A 152 62.61 41.98 -18.84
C ASP A 152 61.34 42.02 -19.72
N ALA A 153 61.49 42.23 -21.03
CA ALA A 153 60.37 42.29 -21.99
C ALA A 153 59.69 40.92 -22.24
N SER A 154 59.84 39.95 -21.32
CA SER A 154 59.24 38.63 -21.40
C SER A 154 57.88 38.58 -20.69
N SER A 155 57.07 37.55 -21.00
CA SER A 155 55.78 37.37 -20.33
C SER A 155 55.96 37.21 -18.81
N PRO A 156 55.17 37.93 -17.98
CA PRO A 156 55.11 37.74 -16.52
C PRO A 156 54.89 36.28 -16.11
N TRP A 157 54.11 35.54 -16.90
CA TRP A 157 53.73 34.16 -16.65
C TRP A 157 54.64 33.15 -17.38
N SER A 158 55.77 33.59 -17.94
CA SER A 158 56.73 32.69 -18.58
C SER A 158 57.07 31.50 -17.66
N GLY A 159 56.88 30.28 -18.14
CA GLY A 159 57.04 29.04 -17.35
C GLY A 159 55.76 28.45 -16.77
N PHE A 160 54.65 29.21 -16.76
CA PHE A 160 53.34 28.76 -16.30
C PHE A 160 52.59 27.91 -17.34
N SER A 161 52.96 28.02 -18.62
CA SER A 161 52.44 27.20 -19.72
C SER A 161 52.57 25.71 -19.43
N GLY A 162 51.46 25.00 -19.57
CA GLY A 162 51.30 23.57 -19.28
C GLY A 162 50.70 23.27 -17.90
N ALA A 163 50.41 24.28 -17.06
CA ALA A 163 49.68 24.08 -15.82
C ALA A 163 48.26 23.55 -16.09
N ALA A 164 47.83 22.55 -15.31
CA ALA A 164 46.47 22.04 -15.39
C ALA A 164 45.49 23.04 -14.75
N LEU A 165 44.41 23.34 -15.46
CA LEU A 165 43.34 24.20 -15.02
C LEU A 165 42.24 23.35 -14.37
N PHE A 166 41.96 23.62 -13.10
CA PHE A 166 40.98 22.91 -12.29
C PHE A 166 39.70 23.71 -12.10
N TYR A 167 38.59 23.00 -12.13
CA TYR A 167 37.32 23.42 -11.57
C TYR A 167 36.89 22.38 -10.53
N SER A 168 36.77 22.79 -9.27
CA SER A 168 36.72 21.85 -8.13
C SER A 168 37.92 20.89 -8.16
N ASP A 169 37.67 19.62 -8.45
CA ASP A 169 38.65 18.52 -8.51
C ASP A 169 38.75 17.90 -9.91
N VAL A 170 38.17 18.56 -10.92
CA VAL A 170 38.17 18.13 -12.32
C VAL A 170 39.11 19.03 -13.13
N ILE A 171 39.99 18.43 -13.93
CA ILE A 171 40.82 19.17 -14.90
C ILE A 171 39.97 19.52 -16.10
N VAL A 172 39.87 20.80 -16.42
CA VAL A 172 39.03 21.31 -17.52
C VAL A 172 39.83 21.87 -18.69
N GLY A 173 41.14 22.10 -18.50
CA GLY A 173 42.02 22.54 -19.58
C GLY A 173 43.50 22.58 -19.19
N VAL A 174 44.33 22.96 -20.16
CA VAL A 174 45.79 23.14 -20.01
C VAL A 174 46.15 24.56 -20.39
N VAL A 175 46.83 25.28 -19.49
CA VAL A 175 47.26 26.67 -19.74
C VAL A 175 48.27 26.73 -20.90
N GLY A 176 48.04 27.59 -21.88
CA GLY A 176 48.91 27.76 -23.05
C GLY A 176 49.60 29.12 -23.09
N HIS A 177 48.82 30.20 -23.15
CA HIS A 177 49.32 31.55 -23.44
C HIS A 177 48.72 32.60 -22.50
N ASP A 178 49.41 33.72 -22.34
CA ASP A 178 48.91 34.91 -21.67
C ASP A 178 48.93 36.13 -22.61
N PRO A 179 47.77 36.66 -23.05
CA PRO A 179 47.73 37.74 -24.02
C PRO A 179 48.14 39.09 -23.43
N ALA A 180 49.18 39.71 -24.00
CA ALA A 180 49.72 41.01 -23.57
C ALA A 180 48.70 42.15 -23.62
N ASN A 181 47.75 42.10 -24.57
CA ASN A 181 46.71 43.13 -24.75
C ASN A 181 45.74 43.25 -23.55
N TRP A 182 45.76 42.30 -22.62
CA TRP A 182 44.95 42.30 -21.38
C TRP A 182 45.80 42.54 -20.13
N GLN A 183 46.93 43.25 -20.28
CA GLN A 183 47.89 43.51 -19.21
C GLN A 183 48.35 42.24 -18.49
N HIS A 184 48.33 41.08 -19.16
CA HIS A 184 48.62 39.76 -18.57
C HIS A 184 47.68 39.33 -17.42
N GLY A 185 46.51 39.98 -17.28
CA GLY A 185 45.48 39.61 -16.29
C GLY A 185 44.61 38.42 -16.70
N ARG A 186 44.84 37.85 -17.88
CA ARG A 186 44.11 36.71 -18.42
C ARG A 186 45.07 35.64 -18.90
N VAL A 187 44.64 34.39 -18.78
CA VAL A 187 45.37 33.24 -19.28
C VAL A 187 44.45 32.41 -20.17
N GLU A 188 44.94 32.07 -21.36
CA GLU A 188 44.28 31.20 -22.31
C GLU A 188 44.67 29.75 -22.05
N ALA A 189 43.68 28.86 -22.05
CA ALA A 189 43.87 27.43 -21.87
C ALA A 189 43.18 26.63 -22.98
N THR A 190 43.85 25.55 -23.41
CA THR A 190 43.30 24.52 -24.29
C THR A 190 42.28 23.68 -23.50
N PRO A 191 40.98 23.68 -23.86
CA PRO A 191 39.98 22.87 -23.17
C PRO A 191 40.23 21.37 -23.37
N VAL A 192 39.92 20.56 -22.36
CA VAL A 192 40.04 19.09 -22.43
C VAL A 192 39.25 18.50 -23.61
N SER A 193 38.10 19.10 -23.96
CA SER A 193 37.25 18.67 -25.09
C SER A 193 37.96 18.66 -26.45
N GLU A 194 39.03 19.44 -26.63
CA GLU A 194 39.75 19.52 -27.91
C GLU A 194 40.70 18.33 -28.14
N PHE A 195 41.14 17.64 -27.08
CA PHE A 195 42.10 16.53 -27.17
C PHE A 195 41.63 15.22 -26.54
N CYS A 196 40.64 15.23 -25.64
CA CYS A 196 40.17 14.02 -24.96
C CYS A 196 39.61 12.95 -25.92
N ASN A 197 39.18 13.34 -27.12
CA ASN A 197 38.63 12.45 -28.14
C ASN A 197 39.65 11.99 -29.19
N ASP A 198 40.92 12.41 -29.09
CA ASP A 198 41.97 11.95 -29.97
C ASP A 198 42.24 10.44 -29.72
N PRO A 199 42.13 9.56 -30.73
CA PRO A 199 42.33 8.13 -30.57
C PRO A 199 43.71 7.76 -30.01
N HIS A 200 44.76 8.52 -30.38
CA HIS A 200 46.11 8.23 -29.92
C HIS A 200 46.33 8.65 -28.47
N PHE A 201 45.72 9.75 -28.06
CA PHE A 201 45.69 10.18 -26.66
C PHE A 201 44.98 9.15 -25.76
N LYS A 202 43.81 8.64 -26.21
CA LYS A 202 43.07 7.59 -25.48
C LYS A 202 43.86 6.30 -25.34
N ALA A 203 44.51 5.84 -26.40
CA ALA A 203 45.30 4.60 -26.38
C ALA A 203 46.40 4.64 -25.31
N ILE A 204 47.09 5.77 -25.14
CA ILE A 204 48.15 5.91 -24.14
C ILE A 204 47.57 5.93 -22.70
N LEU A 205 46.39 6.52 -22.50
CA LEU A 205 45.73 6.52 -21.19
C LEU A 205 45.20 5.14 -20.81
N ASP A 206 44.69 4.38 -21.78
CA ASP A 206 44.18 3.01 -21.56
C ASP A 206 45.30 2.04 -21.14
N GLU A 207 46.56 2.27 -21.56
CA GLU A 207 47.71 1.43 -21.22
C GLU A 207 48.27 1.67 -19.80
N ASP A 208 48.23 2.89 -19.27
CA ASP A 208 48.93 3.28 -18.02
C ASP A 208 47.97 3.71 -16.87
N GLY A 209 46.65 3.59 -17.06
CA GLY A 209 45.60 3.85 -16.06
C GLY A 209 44.64 4.98 -16.48
N ASN A 210 43.34 4.68 -16.51
CA ASN A 210 42.33 5.56 -17.12
C ASN A 210 41.81 6.63 -16.15
N PRO A 211 42.07 7.94 -16.37
CA PRO A 211 41.37 9.00 -15.66
C PRO A 211 39.88 9.00 -16.01
N GLU A 212 39.01 9.22 -15.02
CA GLU A 212 37.56 9.24 -15.23
C GLU A 212 37.16 10.44 -16.11
N TYR A 213 36.49 10.19 -17.23
CA TYR A 213 35.95 11.23 -18.10
C TYR A 213 34.56 11.65 -17.65
N VAL A 214 34.41 12.93 -17.32
CA VAL A 214 33.15 13.49 -16.84
C VAL A 214 32.74 14.60 -17.81
N SER A 215 31.55 14.51 -18.41
CA SER A 215 30.96 15.70 -19.01
C SER A 215 30.60 16.64 -17.88
N ILE A 216 30.99 17.92 -17.97
CA ILE A 216 30.49 18.96 -17.08
C ILE A 216 29.24 19.52 -17.78
N PRO A 217 28.02 19.02 -17.48
CA PRO A 217 26.79 19.72 -17.84
C PRO A 217 26.75 21.08 -17.10
N GLU A 218 25.67 21.85 -17.19
CA GLU A 218 25.47 23.13 -16.47
C GLU A 218 25.72 23.13 -14.94
N ALA A 219 26.18 22.02 -14.33
CA ALA A 219 26.42 21.85 -12.91
C ALA A 219 27.88 22.16 -12.50
N MET A 220 28.12 23.33 -11.91
CA MET A 220 27.95 23.50 -10.46
C MET A 220 27.34 24.89 -10.20
N SER A 221 26.10 25.11 -10.65
CA SER A 221 25.37 26.28 -10.20
C SER A 221 25.26 26.25 -8.66
N PRO A 222 25.19 27.42 -7.99
CA PRO A 222 24.92 27.49 -6.55
C PRO A 222 23.73 26.63 -6.12
N ASP A 223 22.74 26.48 -7.01
CA ASP A 223 21.56 25.62 -6.85
C ASP A 223 21.94 24.14 -6.67
N HIS A 224 22.81 23.59 -7.52
CA HIS A 224 23.20 22.17 -7.42
C HIS A 224 23.99 21.86 -6.15
N ILE A 225 24.90 22.76 -5.75
CA ILE A 225 25.68 22.63 -4.51
C ILE A 225 24.74 22.68 -3.30
N PHE A 226 23.77 23.60 -3.33
CA PHE A 226 22.77 23.71 -2.27
C PHE A 226 21.86 22.47 -2.23
N GLU A 227 21.40 21.98 -3.38
CA GLU A 227 20.55 20.80 -3.50
C GLU A 227 21.18 19.55 -2.90
N GLU A 228 22.45 19.28 -3.20
CA GLU A 228 23.14 18.10 -2.66
C GLU A 228 23.27 18.20 -1.13
N ARG A 229 23.61 19.39 -0.63
CA ARG A 229 23.66 19.66 0.81
C ARG A 229 22.29 19.54 1.47
N TYR A 230 21.24 20.03 0.82
CA TYR A 230 19.86 19.96 1.29
C TYR A 230 19.38 18.50 1.35
N ARG A 231 19.62 17.72 0.31
CA ARG A 231 19.32 16.27 0.27
C ARG A 231 20.05 15.52 1.38
N GLY A 232 21.35 15.78 1.56
CA GLY A 232 22.12 15.20 2.67
C GLY A 232 21.50 15.50 4.04
N TYR A 233 21.06 16.74 4.27
CA TYR A 233 20.38 17.12 5.50
C TYR A 233 19.05 16.38 5.70
N ILE A 234 18.20 16.28 4.66
CA ILE A 234 16.94 15.54 4.75
C ILE A 234 17.20 14.05 5.05
N ALA A 235 18.15 13.44 4.36
CA ALA A 235 18.51 12.03 4.58
C ALA A 235 19.03 11.77 6.00
N THR A 236 19.80 12.69 6.60
CA THR A 236 20.25 12.53 7.99
C THR A 236 19.13 12.82 8.99
N LYS A 237 18.37 13.91 8.82
CA LYS A 237 17.36 14.34 9.80
C LYS A 237 16.16 13.41 9.88
N PHE A 238 15.69 12.92 8.73
CA PHE A 238 14.49 12.08 8.65
C PHE A 238 14.83 10.62 8.41
N GLY A 239 16.10 10.27 8.13
CA GLY A 239 16.53 8.89 7.92
C GLY A 239 16.65 8.07 9.18
N THR A 240 16.31 8.64 10.34
CA THR A 240 16.25 7.92 11.61
C THR A 240 14.84 7.91 12.21
N LEU A 241 14.43 6.76 12.73
CA LEU A 241 13.17 6.57 13.45
C LEU A 241 13.44 6.26 14.92
N THR A 242 12.70 6.92 15.80
CA THR A 242 12.57 6.52 17.21
C THR A 242 11.48 5.46 17.30
N ILE A 243 11.85 4.19 17.42
CA ILE A 243 10.90 3.10 17.62
C ILE A 243 10.54 3.05 19.10
N PHE A 244 9.28 3.33 19.41
CA PHE A 244 8.77 3.28 20.79
C PHE A 244 9.12 1.95 21.46
N GLY A 245 9.90 2.05 22.53
CA GLY A 245 10.18 0.97 23.45
C GLY A 245 11.46 0.15 23.21
N ILE A 246 12.20 0.39 22.12
CA ILE A 246 13.61 -0.09 21.98
C ILE A 246 14.57 0.87 22.71
N ASP A 247 14.26 2.16 22.72
CA ASP A 247 15.04 3.24 23.36
C ASP A 247 14.99 3.25 24.90
N LEU A 248 14.42 2.22 25.53
CA LEU A 248 14.18 2.17 26.98
C LEU A 248 15.32 1.53 27.79
N ASN A 249 16.34 0.97 27.14
CA ASN A 249 17.34 0.15 27.83
C ASN A 249 18.80 0.62 27.70
N ASP A 250 19.13 1.66 26.92
CA ASP A 250 20.53 2.01 26.73
C ASP A 250 20.81 3.52 26.63
N GLN A 251 21.95 3.92 27.20
CA GLN A 251 22.38 5.32 27.38
C GLN A 251 22.70 6.08 26.07
N SER A 252 22.54 5.42 24.93
CA SER A 252 22.64 6.00 23.59
C SER A 252 21.26 6.03 22.94
N HIS A 253 20.82 7.21 22.48
CA HIS A 253 19.70 7.35 21.55
C HIS A 253 19.92 6.35 20.38
N ALA A 254 19.21 5.22 20.38
CA ALA A 254 19.29 4.24 19.31
C ALA A 254 18.42 4.74 18.17
N GLU A 255 18.93 5.73 17.44
CA GLU A 255 18.33 6.20 16.21
C GLU A 255 18.42 5.09 15.15
N TRP A 256 17.27 4.50 14.78
CA TRP A 256 17.20 3.39 13.83
C TRP A 256 17.17 3.91 12.40
N PRO A 257 17.93 3.32 11.46
CA PRO A 257 17.77 3.62 10.04
C PRO A 257 16.31 3.36 9.62
N LEU A 258 15.64 4.41 9.12
CA LEU A 258 14.26 4.35 8.65
C LEU A 258 14.05 3.21 7.63
N ASP A 259 15.05 2.95 6.79
CA ASP A 259 15.02 1.91 5.75
C ASP A 259 14.92 0.49 6.33
N ALA A 260 15.45 0.26 7.53
CA ALA A 260 15.37 -1.03 8.21
C ALA A 260 14.03 -1.23 8.97
N ALA A 261 13.40 -0.13 9.37
CA ALA A 261 12.20 -0.11 10.20
C ALA A 261 10.89 0.10 9.41
N TYR A 262 10.96 0.68 8.22
CA TYR A 262 9.79 1.05 7.43
C TYR A 262 9.05 -0.17 6.88
N LEU A 263 7.77 -0.30 7.23
CA LEU A 263 6.84 -1.28 6.66
C LEU A 263 5.90 -0.54 5.70
N SER A 264 5.88 -0.94 4.42
CA SER A 264 4.88 -0.42 3.49
C SER A 264 3.51 -1.00 3.84
N LEU A 265 2.58 -0.11 4.18
CA LEU A 265 1.19 -0.44 4.48
C LEU A 265 0.34 -0.32 3.23
N GLU A 266 -0.84 -0.92 3.21
CA GLU A 266 -1.73 -0.82 2.06
C GLU A 266 -2.51 0.50 2.06
N ALA A 267 -2.72 1.05 0.87
CA ALA A 267 -3.57 2.20 0.59
C ALA A 267 -4.68 1.78 -0.39
N THR A 268 -5.91 2.18 -0.07
CA THR A 268 -7.13 1.85 -0.84
C THR A 268 -7.82 3.13 -1.29
N ASP A 269 -8.56 3.10 -2.41
CA ASP A 269 -9.34 4.26 -2.85
C ASP A 269 -10.48 4.56 -1.84
N TYR A 270 -10.40 5.73 -1.19
CA TYR A 270 -11.35 6.13 -0.15
C TYR A 270 -12.77 6.32 -0.70
N ARG A 271 -12.90 6.74 -1.96
CA ARG A 271 -14.20 7.06 -2.58
C ARG A 271 -14.86 5.85 -3.22
N GLY A 272 -14.07 4.91 -3.76
CA GLY A 272 -14.58 3.60 -4.17
C GLY A 272 -15.27 2.89 -2.99
N SER A 273 -14.60 2.88 -1.83
CA SER A 273 -15.12 2.29 -0.60
C SER A 273 -16.42 2.94 -0.08
N LYS A 274 -16.61 4.26 -0.24
CA LYS A 274 -17.80 4.99 0.24
C LYS A 274 -18.95 5.10 -0.76
N ARG A 275 -18.69 5.18 -2.07
CA ARG A 275 -19.76 5.28 -3.10
C ARG A 275 -20.51 3.97 -3.28
N GLU A 276 -19.85 2.82 -3.12
CA GLU A 276 -20.53 1.53 -3.09
C GLU A 276 -21.43 1.40 -1.86
N ALA A 277 -21.04 1.96 -0.70
CA ALA A 277 -21.86 1.99 0.52
C ALA A 277 -23.16 2.82 0.39
N ASN A 278 -23.24 3.78 -0.56
CA ASN A 278 -24.42 4.63 -0.77
C ASN A 278 -25.21 4.30 -2.05
N ASN A 279 -24.68 3.46 -2.95
CA ASN A 279 -25.28 3.16 -4.25
C ASN A 279 -25.40 1.65 -4.52
N THR A 280 -25.90 0.87 -3.55
CA THR A 280 -26.36 -0.51 -3.81
C THR A 280 -27.77 -0.54 -4.41
N ARG A 281 -27.91 0.11 -5.57
CA ARG A 281 -28.97 -0.20 -6.54
C ARG A 281 -28.38 -0.13 -7.95
N GLY A 282 -27.73 -1.24 -8.34
CA GLY A 282 -27.46 -1.57 -9.73
C GLY A 282 -26.01 -1.34 -10.19
N GLY A 283 -25.34 -2.46 -10.47
CA GLY A 283 -24.47 -2.69 -11.64
C GLY A 283 -23.27 -1.77 -11.91
N LEU A 284 -22.10 -2.42 -12.03
CA LEU A 284 -20.78 -1.92 -12.47
C LEU A 284 -19.89 -1.38 -11.33
N GLU A 285 -19.31 -2.31 -10.59
CA GLU A 285 -18.25 -2.04 -9.59
C GLU A 285 -16.91 -1.84 -10.32
N LYS A 286 -16.34 -0.64 -10.19
CA LYS A 286 -14.96 -0.37 -10.60
C LYS A 286 -14.03 -0.97 -9.56
N SER A 287 -13.15 -1.86 -10.00
CA SER A 287 -12.09 -2.50 -9.21
C SER A 287 -11.40 -1.49 -8.27
N GLN A 288 -11.52 -1.68 -6.97
CA GLN A 288 -10.74 -0.94 -5.98
C GLN A 288 -9.27 -1.35 -6.14
N SER A 289 -8.39 -0.43 -6.54
CA SER A 289 -6.96 -0.69 -6.62
C SER A 289 -6.34 -0.62 -5.21
N VAL A 290 -6.06 -1.77 -4.60
CA VAL A 290 -5.23 -1.86 -3.40
C VAL A 290 -3.77 -1.69 -3.84
N LEU A 291 -3.10 -0.66 -3.33
CA LEU A 291 -1.72 -0.34 -3.69
C LEU A 291 -0.89 -0.21 -2.42
N PRO A 292 0.39 -0.64 -2.42
CA PRO A 292 1.32 -0.28 -1.36
C PRO A 292 1.38 1.25 -1.20
N ALA A 293 1.34 1.76 0.04
CA ALA A 293 1.24 3.19 0.34
C ALA A 293 2.47 3.97 -0.12
N ASP A 294 3.63 3.32 -0.22
CA ASP A 294 4.82 3.87 -0.87
C ASP A 294 4.67 4.06 -2.38
N ARG A 295 3.85 3.23 -3.03
CA ARG A 295 3.51 3.35 -4.45
C ARG A 295 2.27 4.20 -4.71
N ALA A 296 1.70 4.82 -3.69
CA ALA A 296 0.53 5.67 -3.85
C ALA A 296 0.74 6.76 -4.94
N LEU A 297 1.94 7.35 -5.00
CA LEU A 297 2.33 8.38 -5.98
C LEU A 297 2.60 7.86 -7.39
N GLU A 298 2.54 6.55 -7.62
CA GLU A 298 2.76 5.95 -8.94
C GLU A 298 1.51 6.16 -9.82
N GLY A 299 1.61 7.06 -10.80
CA GLY A 299 0.50 7.39 -11.72
C GLY A 299 -0.39 8.56 -11.27
N HIS A 300 -0.14 9.14 -10.09
CA HIS A 300 -0.89 10.27 -9.56
C HIS A 300 0.03 11.38 -9.05
N ASP A 301 -0.15 12.60 -9.56
CA ASP A 301 0.62 13.77 -9.10
C ASP A 301 0.01 14.43 -7.84
N ARG A 302 -1.22 14.10 -7.44
CA ARG A 302 -1.92 14.76 -6.31
C ARG A 302 -2.70 13.75 -5.48
N ILE A 303 -2.33 13.60 -4.21
CA ILE A 303 -2.90 12.59 -3.31
C ILE A 303 -3.25 13.18 -1.95
N LEU A 304 -4.47 12.88 -1.50
CA LEU A 304 -4.91 13.11 -0.14
C LEU A 304 -4.97 11.76 0.58
N LEU A 305 -4.03 11.52 1.48
CA LEU A 305 -3.94 10.28 2.25
C LEU A 305 -4.63 10.42 3.61
N ARG A 306 -5.74 9.69 3.76
CA ARG A 306 -6.52 9.58 5.00
C ARG A 306 -6.06 8.37 5.81
N GLY A 307 -6.00 8.49 7.13
CA GLY A 307 -5.71 7.33 7.99
C GLY A 307 -5.91 7.63 9.47
N VAL A 308 -6.21 6.59 10.26
CA VAL A 308 -6.43 6.73 11.72
C VAL A 308 -5.15 7.14 12.46
N ALA A 309 -5.27 7.55 13.73
CA ALA A 309 -4.10 7.90 14.55
C ALA A 309 -3.15 6.70 14.70
N GLY A 310 -1.84 6.94 14.59
CA GLY A 310 -0.83 5.87 14.69
C GLY A 310 -0.73 4.96 13.47
N SER A 311 -1.49 5.22 12.40
CA SER A 311 -1.45 4.41 11.17
C SER A 311 -0.13 4.52 10.39
N GLY A 312 0.76 5.45 10.71
CA GLY A 312 2.06 5.60 10.03
C GLY A 312 2.11 6.65 8.91
N LYS A 313 1.13 7.55 8.79
CA LYS A 313 1.10 8.64 7.77
C LYS A 313 2.37 9.50 7.79
N THR A 314 2.76 10.02 8.95
CA THR A 314 3.99 10.81 9.11
C THR A 314 5.23 9.97 8.79
N THR A 315 5.22 8.67 9.12
CA THR A 315 6.30 7.74 8.79
C THR A 315 6.44 7.54 7.28
N LEU A 316 5.31 7.44 6.55
CA LEU A 316 5.31 7.41 5.08
C LEU A 316 5.86 8.72 4.49
N VAL A 317 5.45 9.89 5.02
CA VAL A 317 5.98 11.20 4.60
C VAL A 317 7.50 11.26 4.77
N GLN A 318 8.00 10.83 5.94
CA GLN A 318 9.43 10.78 6.21
C GLN A 318 10.15 9.81 5.27
N TRP A 319 9.57 8.64 5.02
CA TRP A 319 10.15 7.63 4.13
C TRP A 319 10.24 8.13 2.70
N LEU A 320 9.16 8.70 2.14
CA LEU A 320 9.16 9.29 0.80
C LEU A 320 10.21 10.40 0.69
N ALA A 321 10.37 11.24 1.71
CA ALA A 321 11.37 12.28 1.71
C ALA A 321 12.81 11.72 1.72
N VAL A 322 13.08 10.70 2.54
CA VAL A 322 14.41 10.09 2.66
C VAL A 322 14.77 9.28 1.41
N SER A 323 13.87 8.46 0.89
CA SER A 323 14.09 7.70 -0.35
C SER A 323 14.35 8.63 -1.53
N THR A 324 13.60 9.74 -1.63
CA THR A 324 13.83 10.78 -2.65
C THR A 324 15.16 11.51 -2.43
N ALA A 325 15.56 11.77 -1.19
CA ALA A 325 16.81 12.44 -0.86
C ALA A 325 18.04 11.56 -1.15
N LYS A 326 18.01 10.28 -0.77
CA LYS A 326 19.09 9.30 -0.98
C LYS A 326 19.19 8.79 -2.42
N ARG A 327 18.14 8.98 -3.23
CA ARG A 327 18.00 8.43 -4.58
C ARG A 327 18.02 6.88 -4.61
N GLU A 328 17.60 6.27 -3.51
CA GLU A 328 17.49 4.81 -3.37
C GLU A 328 16.06 4.38 -3.70
N PHE A 329 15.85 3.88 -4.92
CA PHE A 329 14.52 3.52 -5.43
C PHE A 329 14.39 2.01 -5.59
N ASN A 330 14.14 1.30 -4.48
CA ASN A 330 13.77 -0.11 -4.53
C ASN A 330 12.27 -0.24 -4.85
N GLY A 331 11.91 -1.03 -5.87
CA GLY A 331 10.54 -1.53 -6.05
C GLY A 331 9.44 -0.52 -6.42
N GLY A 332 9.65 0.40 -7.37
CA GLY A 332 8.56 1.18 -8.02
C GLY A 332 8.67 2.71 -7.96
N LEU A 333 9.55 3.26 -7.12
CA LEU A 333 9.69 4.71 -6.91
C LEU A 333 10.48 5.49 -7.99
N ARG A 334 10.64 4.94 -9.21
CA ARG A 334 11.48 5.57 -10.25
C ARG A 334 11.00 6.96 -10.67
N HIS A 335 9.70 7.24 -10.53
CA HIS A 335 9.08 8.54 -10.81
C HIS A 335 9.53 9.67 -9.86
N LEU A 336 10.18 9.33 -8.73
CA LEU A 336 10.75 10.27 -7.77
C LEU A 336 12.24 10.56 -8.01
N HIS A 337 12.88 9.92 -9.00
CA HIS A 337 14.33 10.01 -9.25
C HIS A 337 14.85 11.43 -9.44
N SER A 338 14.07 12.27 -10.09
CA SER A 338 14.44 13.65 -10.39
C SER A 338 13.75 14.68 -9.49
N ARG A 339 13.05 14.25 -8.42
CA ARG A 339 12.28 15.15 -7.55
C ARG A 339 13.05 15.56 -6.28
N ILE A 340 12.73 16.72 -5.72
CA ILE A 340 13.30 17.32 -4.50
C ILE A 340 12.19 17.35 -3.43
N PRO A 341 12.41 16.73 -2.24
CA PRO A 341 11.38 16.65 -1.20
C PRO A 341 11.30 17.94 -0.36
N PHE A 342 10.09 18.49 -0.24
CA PHE A 342 9.73 19.58 0.66
C PHE A 342 8.74 19.07 1.70
N ILE A 343 9.21 18.89 2.93
CA ILE A 343 8.34 18.51 4.06
C ILE A 343 7.77 19.78 4.67
N LEU A 344 6.45 19.90 4.66
CA LEU A 344 5.68 21.05 5.09
C LEU A 344 4.68 20.64 6.19
N PRO A 345 5.10 20.59 7.46
CA PRO A 345 4.21 20.29 8.57
C PRO A 345 3.24 21.47 8.76
N LEU A 346 1.93 21.26 8.55
CA LEU A 346 0.93 22.34 8.58
C LEU A 346 0.88 23.06 9.94
N ARG A 347 1.10 22.32 11.03
CA ARG A 347 1.27 22.88 12.39
C ARG A 347 2.33 23.97 12.46
N THR A 348 3.45 23.80 11.76
CA THR A 348 4.57 24.76 11.78
C THR A 348 4.28 25.95 10.87
N LEU A 349 3.58 25.73 9.76
CA LEU A 349 3.30 26.75 8.76
C LEU A 349 2.28 27.80 9.24
N ILE A 350 1.21 27.37 9.92
CA ILE A 350 0.12 28.26 10.36
C ILE A 350 0.52 29.17 11.53
N ARG A 351 1.60 28.81 12.25
CA ARG A 351 2.17 29.65 13.32
C ARG A 351 2.75 30.96 12.81
N ASN A 352 3.14 31.01 11.54
CA ASN A 352 3.42 32.26 10.87
C ASN A 352 2.06 32.80 10.39
N SER A 353 1.71 34.03 10.78
CA SER A 353 0.39 34.64 10.50
C SER A 353 -0.05 34.59 9.02
N SER A 354 0.91 34.43 8.10
CA SER A 354 0.70 34.16 6.67
C SER A 354 1.30 32.81 6.27
N LEU A 355 0.55 32.01 5.49
CA LEU A 355 1.07 30.82 4.81
C LEU A 355 2.17 31.23 3.81
N PRO A 356 3.26 30.45 3.68
CA PRO A 356 4.42 30.90 2.93
C PRO A 356 4.27 30.77 1.42
N LEU A 357 4.94 31.67 0.71
CA LEU A 357 5.27 31.51 -0.71
C LEU A 357 6.45 30.55 -0.88
N PRO A 358 6.69 30.01 -2.09
CA PRO A 358 7.77 29.05 -2.36
C PRO A 358 9.13 29.45 -1.79
N ASP A 359 9.54 30.70 -1.96
CA ASP A 359 10.82 31.21 -1.47
C ASP A 359 10.98 31.15 0.06
N SER A 360 9.88 31.02 0.80
CA SER A 360 9.87 30.95 2.27
C SER A 360 9.52 29.56 2.81
N PHE A 361 9.45 28.52 1.97
CA PHE A 361 9.14 27.15 2.40
C PHE A 361 10.14 26.63 3.43
N LEU A 362 11.44 26.74 3.15
CA LEU A 362 12.48 26.26 4.06
C LEU A 362 12.50 27.05 5.37
N THR A 363 12.32 28.37 5.31
CA THR A 363 12.26 29.25 6.48
C THR A 363 11.06 28.91 7.36
N SER A 364 9.89 28.73 6.76
CA SER A 364 8.65 28.43 7.48
C SER A 364 8.62 27.01 8.04
N ALA A 365 9.27 26.07 7.37
CA ALA A 365 9.52 24.72 7.89
C ALA A 365 10.64 24.66 8.96
N ARG A 366 11.20 25.82 9.37
CA ARG A 366 12.33 25.94 10.32
C ARG A 366 13.56 25.13 9.91
N ASN A 367 13.87 25.09 8.61
CA ASN A 367 15.07 24.44 8.11
C ASN A 367 16.31 25.35 8.35
N PRO A 368 17.37 24.86 9.03
CA PRO A 368 18.57 25.63 9.31
C PRO A 368 19.36 26.01 8.05
N LEU A 369 19.14 25.33 6.92
CA LEU A 369 19.76 25.64 5.64
C LEU A 369 19.04 26.76 4.87
N SER A 370 17.91 27.28 5.37
CA SER A 370 17.15 28.37 4.71
C SER A 370 18.01 29.60 4.42
N GLY A 371 18.93 29.99 5.31
CA GLY A 371 19.82 31.13 5.10
C GLY A 371 20.92 30.92 4.04
N LEU A 372 21.10 29.69 3.55
CA LEU A 372 22.05 29.33 2.50
C LEU A 372 21.36 29.06 1.16
N GLN A 373 20.04 29.16 1.11
CA GLN A 373 19.24 28.95 -0.10
C GLN A 373 19.58 30.03 -1.15
N PRO A 374 19.91 29.65 -2.39
CA PRO A 374 20.02 30.60 -3.49
C PRO A 374 18.69 31.30 -3.75
N GLN A 375 18.73 32.60 -4.07
CA GLN A 375 17.52 33.39 -4.31
C GLN A 375 16.68 32.78 -5.45
N GLY A 376 15.37 32.60 -5.24
CA GLY A 376 14.45 32.03 -6.22
C GLY A 376 14.65 30.52 -6.50
N TRP A 377 15.48 29.82 -5.72
CA TRP A 377 15.76 28.39 -5.97
C TRP A 377 14.49 27.53 -5.90
N THR A 378 13.66 27.71 -4.87
CA THR A 378 12.44 26.92 -4.73
C THR A 378 11.46 27.16 -5.88
N GLU A 379 11.33 28.40 -6.35
CA GLU A 379 10.51 28.72 -7.53
C GLU A 379 11.02 28.05 -8.80
N ARG A 380 12.34 28.00 -9.00
CA ARG A 380 12.96 27.28 -10.14
C ARG A 380 12.70 25.78 -10.06
N VAL A 381 12.83 25.17 -8.89
CA VAL A 381 12.55 23.73 -8.67
C VAL A 381 11.08 23.40 -8.96
N LEU A 382 10.15 24.23 -8.47
CA LEU A 382 8.72 24.03 -8.72
C LEU A 382 8.34 24.29 -10.18
N SER A 383 8.94 25.29 -10.82
CA SER A 383 8.71 25.59 -12.24
C SER A 383 9.28 24.50 -13.16
N ALA A 384 10.36 23.85 -12.74
CA ALA A 384 10.95 22.70 -13.42
C ALA A 384 10.18 21.39 -13.19
N GLN A 385 9.07 21.41 -12.44
CA GLN A 385 8.24 20.24 -12.11
C GLN A 385 8.99 19.16 -11.29
N GLN A 386 10.03 19.58 -10.58
CA GLN A 386 10.87 18.70 -9.77
C GLN A 386 10.48 18.71 -8.29
N GLY A 387 9.40 19.38 -7.90
CA GLY A 387 8.93 19.39 -6.51
C GLY A 387 8.20 18.10 -6.11
N LEU A 388 8.57 17.56 -4.95
CA LEU A 388 7.75 16.63 -4.17
C LEU A 388 7.33 17.36 -2.88
N ILE A 389 6.09 17.80 -2.81
CA ILE A 389 5.56 18.59 -1.70
C ILE A 389 4.76 17.67 -0.77
N LEU A 390 5.26 17.51 0.45
CA LEU A 390 4.73 16.61 1.47
C LEU A 390 4.12 17.45 2.60
N VAL A 391 2.81 17.62 2.56
CA VAL A 391 2.04 18.41 3.51
C VAL A 391 1.49 17.48 4.60
N ASP A 392 2.08 17.55 5.80
CA ASP A 392 1.73 16.65 6.90
C ASP A 392 0.83 17.34 7.93
N GLY A 393 -0.21 16.64 8.41
CA GLY A 393 -0.96 17.02 9.62
C GLY A 393 -2.16 17.95 9.41
N LEU A 394 -3.00 17.73 8.40
CA LEU A 394 -4.20 18.56 8.19
C LEU A 394 -5.25 18.41 9.32
N ASP A 395 -5.30 17.24 9.96
CA ASP A 395 -6.16 17.00 11.12
C ASP A 395 -5.76 17.80 12.36
N GLU A 396 -4.56 18.37 12.34
CA GLU A 396 -3.95 18.99 13.48
C GLU A 396 -4.20 20.51 13.55
N ILE A 397 -4.95 21.05 12.59
CA ILE A 397 -5.22 22.49 12.47
C ILE A 397 -6.72 22.77 12.58
N SER A 398 -7.08 24.01 12.96
CA SER A 398 -8.47 24.42 13.16
C SER A 398 -9.27 24.40 11.86
N GLU A 399 -10.60 24.29 11.93
CA GLU A 399 -11.47 24.30 10.74
C GLU A 399 -11.33 25.60 9.93
N ALA A 400 -11.16 26.74 10.61
CA ALA A 400 -10.92 28.03 9.95
C ALA A 400 -9.58 28.07 9.20
N ASP A 401 -8.53 27.45 9.76
CA ASP A 401 -7.22 27.36 9.11
C ASP A 401 -7.19 26.34 7.97
N ARG A 402 -8.01 25.27 8.04
CA ARG A 402 -8.16 24.33 6.92
C ARG A 402 -8.62 25.05 5.66
N GLU A 403 -9.60 25.95 5.76
CA GLU A 403 -10.07 26.70 4.59
C GLU A 403 -8.98 27.63 4.01
N ARG A 404 -8.18 28.27 4.89
CA ARG A 404 -7.03 29.07 4.46
C ARG A 404 -5.98 28.22 3.75
N VAL A 405 -5.69 27.02 4.27
CA VAL A 405 -4.75 26.06 3.66
C VAL A 405 -5.28 25.57 2.32
N LYS A 406 -6.59 25.34 2.18
CA LYS A 406 -7.21 24.95 0.91
C LYS A 406 -6.98 26.02 -0.17
N ILE A 407 -7.26 27.28 0.15
CA ILE A 407 -7.05 28.41 -0.77
C ILE A 407 -5.57 28.49 -1.17
N TRP A 408 -4.67 28.39 -0.19
CA TRP A 408 -3.22 28.42 -0.42
C TRP A 408 -2.73 27.27 -1.30
N LEU A 409 -3.18 26.03 -1.05
CA LEU A 409 -2.85 24.88 -1.89
C LEU A 409 -3.34 25.10 -3.33
N ARG A 410 -4.57 25.60 -3.50
CA ARG A 410 -5.14 25.88 -4.82
C ARG A 410 -4.32 26.94 -5.58
N GLU A 411 -3.91 28.02 -4.92
CA GLU A 411 -3.09 29.07 -5.53
C GLU A 411 -1.73 28.51 -5.98
N LEU A 412 -1.07 27.69 -5.16
CA LEU A 412 0.22 27.08 -5.50
C LEU A 412 0.12 26.06 -6.63
N ILE A 413 -0.91 25.21 -6.62
CA ILE A 413 -1.14 24.22 -7.69
C ILE A 413 -1.44 24.91 -9.02
N THR A 414 -2.18 26.02 -8.98
CA THR A 414 -2.48 26.83 -10.18
C THR A 414 -1.22 27.51 -10.72
N ALA A 415 -0.35 28.01 -9.84
CA ALA A 415 0.89 28.69 -10.23
C ALA A 415 1.99 27.73 -10.71
N PHE A 416 2.11 26.53 -10.13
CA PHE A 416 3.18 25.55 -10.40
C PHE A 416 2.64 24.15 -10.75
N PRO A 417 2.08 23.95 -11.95
CA PRO A 417 1.54 22.66 -12.38
C PRO A 417 2.65 21.62 -12.66
N GLY A 418 2.37 20.34 -12.41
CA GLY A 418 3.26 19.20 -12.69
C GLY A 418 4.10 18.70 -11.50
N ASN A 419 4.02 19.36 -10.34
CA ASN A 419 4.66 18.88 -9.11
C ASN A 419 3.83 17.79 -8.41
N SER A 420 4.48 16.93 -7.62
CA SER A 420 3.81 15.90 -6.82
C SER A 420 3.40 16.43 -5.46
N TRP A 421 2.16 16.21 -5.07
CA TRP A 421 1.57 16.66 -3.81
C TRP A 421 1.05 15.48 -3.02
N LEU A 422 1.51 15.34 -1.78
CA LEU A 422 0.93 14.41 -0.80
C LEU A 422 0.44 15.22 0.39
N VAL A 423 -0.86 15.16 0.67
CA VAL A 423 -1.48 15.77 1.86
C VAL A 423 -1.94 14.65 2.78
N THR A 424 -1.57 14.70 4.06
CA THR A 424 -2.03 13.70 5.04
C THR A 424 -3.13 14.26 5.94
N SER A 425 -4.13 13.44 6.25
CA SER A 425 -5.24 13.82 7.13
C SER A 425 -5.84 12.61 7.85
N ARG A 426 -6.73 12.87 8.83
CA ARG A 426 -7.61 11.84 9.40
C ARG A 426 -8.93 11.80 8.63
N PRO A 427 -9.59 10.63 8.53
CA PRO A 427 -10.88 10.51 7.85
C PRO A 427 -11.97 11.48 8.39
N SER A 428 -11.90 11.83 9.68
CA SER A 428 -12.87 12.71 10.32
C SER A 428 -12.53 14.21 10.26
N ALA A 429 -11.37 14.59 9.74
CA ALA A 429 -10.91 15.98 9.77
C ALA A 429 -11.41 16.82 8.59
N VAL A 430 -11.74 16.18 7.47
CA VAL A 430 -12.19 16.85 6.25
C VAL A 430 -13.38 16.12 5.65
N SER A 431 -14.32 16.88 5.08
CA SER A 431 -15.43 16.32 4.31
C SER A 431 -14.92 15.50 3.13
N ASP A 432 -15.76 14.61 2.61
CA ASP A 432 -15.39 13.67 1.53
C ASP A 432 -15.08 14.38 0.19
N ASP A 433 -15.43 15.67 0.06
CA ASP A 433 -15.25 16.49 -1.16
C ASP A 433 -14.28 17.66 -0.97
N TRP A 434 -13.42 17.63 0.06
CA TRP A 434 -12.66 18.81 0.46
C TRP A 434 -11.65 19.28 -0.60
N LEU A 435 -10.99 18.39 -1.34
CA LEU A 435 -10.01 18.72 -2.41
C LEU A 435 -10.38 18.16 -3.79
N GLU A 436 -11.64 17.78 -4.00
CA GLU A 436 -12.08 17.21 -5.28
C GLU A 436 -11.93 18.20 -6.44
N SER A 437 -12.22 19.48 -6.19
CA SER A 437 -12.11 20.54 -7.20
C SER A 437 -10.67 20.79 -7.68
N GLU A 438 -9.67 20.19 -7.02
CA GLU A 438 -8.25 20.38 -7.24
C GLU A 438 -7.59 19.10 -7.83
N ASP A 439 -8.39 18.14 -8.28
CA ASP A 439 -7.99 16.83 -8.87
C ASP A 439 -7.14 15.96 -7.93
N PHE A 440 -7.40 15.99 -6.61
CA PHE A 440 -6.75 15.08 -5.67
C PHE A 440 -7.39 13.69 -5.69
N VAL A 441 -6.54 12.65 -5.75
CA VAL A 441 -6.95 11.27 -5.50
C VAL A 441 -6.96 11.02 -4.00
N GLU A 442 -8.10 10.57 -3.47
CA GLU A 442 -8.24 10.28 -2.04
C GLU A 442 -7.93 8.81 -1.76
N LEU A 443 -6.88 8.55 -0.99
CA LEU A 443 -6.50 7.21 -0.57
C LEU A 443 -6.67 7.07 0.94
N SER A 444 -7.02 5.88 1.41
CA SER A 444 -7.10 5.53 2.82
C SER A 444 -6.04 4.50 3.17
N LEU A 445 -5.27 4.77 4.22
CA LEU A 445 -4.24 3.88 4.71
C LEU A 445 -4.87 2.81 5.62
N SER A 446 -4.72 1.55 5.24
CA SER A 446 -5.29 0.39 5.93
C SER A 446 -4.50 0.05 7.22
N PRO A 447 -5.16 -0.52 8.25
CA PRO A 447 -4.46 -1.11 9.39
C PRO A 447 -3.51 -2.24 8.95
N MET A 448 -2.50 -2.57 9.77
CA MET A 448 -1.61 -3.71 9.49
C MET A 448 -2.41 -5.02 9.49
N ASN A 449 -2.28 -5.80 8.42
CA ASN A 449 -2.80 -7.17 8.39
C ASN A 449 -1.93 -8.10 9.26
N HIS A 450 -2.33 -9.36 9.45
CA HIS A 450 -1.57 -10.29 10.30
C HIS A 450 -0.15 -10.59 9.78
N ARG A 451 0.09 -10.51 8.47
CA ARG A 451 1.42 -10.69 7.88
C ARG A 451 2.30 -9.47 8.16
N ASP A 452 1.74 -8.28 8.08
CA ASP A 452 2.38 -7.01 8.41
C ASP A 452 2.75 -6.96 9.89
N VAL A 453 1.83 -7.33 10.79
CA VAL A 453 2.10 -7.46 12.23
C VAL A 453 3.26 -8.44 12.46
N ALA A 454 3.23 -9.61 11.85
CA ALA A 454 4.30 -10.59 12.02
C ALA A 454 5.65 -10.09 11.48
N THR A 455 5.63 -9.39 10.34
CA THR A 455 6.82 -8.79 9.74
C THR A 455 7.37 -7.67 10.62
N PHE A 456 6.50 -6.82 11.16
CA PHE A 456 6.85 -5.75 12.09
C PHE A 456 7.51 -6.32 13.35
N VAL A 457 6.90 -7.34 13.98
CA VAL A 457 7.44 -8.00 15.18
C VAL A 457 8.82 -8.60 14.89
N ARG A 458 9.01 -9.28 13.76
CA ARG A 458 10.32 -9.83 13.37
C ARG A 458 11.36 -8.76 13.16
N ARG A 459 11.04 -7.68 12.43
CA ARG A 459 11.95 -6.56 12.20
C ARG A 459 12.31 -5.85 13.49
N TRP A 460 11.34 -5.65 14.38
CA TRP A 460 11.56 -5.07 15.70
C TRP A 460 12.50 -5.92 16.57
N HIS A 461 12.31 -7.25 16.61
CA HIS A 461 13.18 -8.15 17.38
C HIS A 461 14.57 -8.29 16.76
N SER A 462 14.66 -8.34 15.42
CA SER A 462 15.94 -8.30 14.71
C SER A 462 16.69 -7.00 14.98
N ALA A 463 16.00 -5.87 14.99
CA ALA A 463 16.53 -4.59 15.41
C ALA A 463 17.03 -4.68 16.86
N ALA A 464 16.17 -5.04 17.82
CA ALA A 464 16.58 -5.18 19.22
C ALA A 464 17.81 -6.09 19.42
N SER A 465 18.02 -7.10 18.56
CA SER A 465 19.21 -7.95 18.60
C SER A 465 20.51 -7.25 18.17
N THR A 466 20.50 -6.28 17.24
CA THR A 466 21.72 -5.57 16.81
C THR A 466 22.25 -4.61 17.85
N THR A 467 21.41 -4.18 18.79
CA THR A 467 21.82 -3.40 19.97
C THR A 467 22.42 -4.26 21.09
N CYS A 468 22.18 -5.57 21.09
CA CYS A 468 22.68 -6.48 22.12
C CYS A 468 24.12 -6.93 21.83
N ARG A 469 24.97 -6.96 22.87
CA ARG A 469 26.38 -7.40 22.76
C ARG A 469 26.57 -8.87 23.15
N ASP A 470 25.59 -9.48 23.83
CA ASP A 470 25.68 -10.84 24.39
C ASP A 470 24.85 -11.88 23.60
N ALA A 471 25.47 -13.01 23.27
CA ALA A 471 24.84 -14.10 22.50
C ALA A 471 23.65 -14.76 23.23
N GLU A 472 23.68 -14.81 24.57
CA GLU A 472 22.55 -15.33 25.36
C GLU A 472 21.33 -14.40 25.34
N GLU A 473 21.53 -13.08 25.26
CA GLU A 473 20.44 -12.11 25.17
C GLU A 473 19.75 -12.20 23.80
N ILE A 474 20.54 -12.37 22.73
CA ILE A 474 20.03 -12.61 21.37
C ILE A 474 19.16 -13.87 21.33
N SER A 475 19.60 -14.97 21.94
CA SER A 475 18.82 -16.23 22.00
C SER A 475 17.49 -16.06 22.75
N ARG A 476 17.49 -15.32 23.87
CA ARG A 476 16.25 -15.00 24.62
C ARG A 476 15.30 -14.11 23.80
N LEU A 477 15.82 -13.14 23.05
CA LEU A 477 15.02 -12.27 22.17
C LEU A 477 14.32 -13.05 21.05
N THR A 478 14.98 -14.06 20.48
CA THR A 478 14.37 -14.95 19.49
C THR A 478 13.23 -15.77 20.10
N GLY A 479 13.42 -16.33 21.31
CA GLY A 479 12.36 -17.02 22.04
C GLY A 479 11.17 -16.10 22.38
N TYR A 480 11.43 -14.84 22.73
CA TYR A 480 10.38 -13.84 22.95
C TYR A 480 9.63 -13.49 21.67
N GLN A 481 10.31 -13.42 20.52
CA GLN A 481 9.66 -13.17 19.23
C GLN A 481 8.61 -14.24 18.92
N GLU A 482 8.97 -15.53 19.04
CA GLU A 482 8.05 -16.64 18.76
C GLU A 482 6.90 -16.70 19.75
N SER A 483 7.19 -16.51 21.04
CA SER A 483 6.18 -16.47 22.10
C SER A 483 5.18 -15.33 21.87
N LEU A 484 5.65 -14.14 21.48
CA LEU A 484 4.80 -12.99 21.18
C LEU A 484 3.90 -13.25 19.97
N LEU A 485 4.46 -13.77 18.87
CA LEU A 485 3.67 -14.13 17.69
C LEU A 485 2.58 -15.16 18.02
N SER A 486 2.89 -16.14 18.88
CA SER A 486 1.91 -17.10 19.37
C SER A 486 0.83 -16.43 20.22
N ALA A 487 1.22 -15.53 21.14
CA ALA A 487 0.28 -14.80 22.00
C ALA A 487 -0.66 -13.87 21.20
N LEU A 488 -0.15 -13.18 20.17
CA LEU A 488 -0.94 -12.32 19.29
C LEU A 488 -1.94 -13.10 18.43
N ARG A 489 -1.62 -14.35 18.09
CA ARG A 489 -2.54 -15.27 17.38
C ARG A 489 -3.59 -15.87 18.32
N ALA A 490 -3.19 -16.24 19.53
CA ALA A 490 -4.07 -16.90 20.49
C ALA A 490 -5.08 -15.95 21.14
N LYS A 491 -4.75 -14.65 21.27
CA LYS A 491 -5.58 -13.65 21.95
C LYS A 491 -6.05 -12.58 20.96
N GLN A 492 -7.31 -12.70 20.51
CA GLN A 492 -7.93 -11.81 19.53
C GLN A 492 -7.83 -10.32 19.88
N ASP A 493 -8.06 -9.96 21.15
CA ASP A 493 -7.93 -8.59 21.67
C ASP A 493 -6.55 -7.97 21.45
N LEU A 494 -5.50 -8.75 21.74
CA LEU A 494 -4.10 -8.35 21.61
C LEU A 494 -3.70 -8.26 20.13
N GLY A 495 -4.17 -9.22 19.32
CA GLY A 495 -3.98 -9.21 17.87
C GLY A 495 -4.57 -7.96 17.21
N ARG A 496 -5.78 -7.54 17.62
CA ARG A 496 -6.42 -6.31 17.11
C ARG A 496 -5.66 -5.05 17.51
N LEU A 497 -5.21 -4.94 18.77
CA LEU A 497 -4.38 -3.81 19.19
C LEU A 497 -3.06 -3.73 18.40
N ALA A 498 -2.46 -4.87 18.07
CA ALA A 498 -1.22 -4.92 17.31
C ALA A 498 -1.37 -4.51 15.83
N THR A 499 -2.59 -4.39 15.28
CA THR A 499 -2.81 -3.89 13.90
C THR A 499 -2.40 -2.42 13.71
N ASN A 500 -2.26 -1.67 14.81
CA ASN A 500 -1.70 -0.32 14.79
C ASN A 500 -0.16 -0.39 15.01
N PRO A 501 0.67 0.11 14.08
CA PRO A 501 2.13 0.04 14.17
C PRO A 501 2.71 0.53 15.50
N LEU A 502 2.14 1.60 16.06
CA LEU A 502 2.61 2.12 17.34
C LEU A 502 2.32 1.14 18.49
N MET A 503 1.09 0.63 18.57
CA MET A 503 0.68 -0.31 19.61
C MET A 503 1.44 -1.63 19.48
N CYS A 504 1.73 -2.08 18.25
CA CYS A 504 2.58 -3.24 18.00
C CYS A 504 3.98 -3.04 18.59
N GLY A 505 4.63 -1.89 18.33
CA GLY A 505 5.93 -1.56 18.91
C GLY A 505 5.91 -1.53 20.44
N LEU A 506 4.87 -0.94 21.03
CA LEU A 506 4.69 -0.91 22.48
C LEU A 506 4.53 -2.30 23.09
N ILE A 507 3.75 -3.17 22.44
CA ILE A 507 3.56 -4.57 22.87
C ILE A 507 4.89 -5.32 22.80
N CYS A 508 5.67 -5.15 21.72
CA CYS A 508 7.00 -5.76 21.61
C CYS A 508 7.93 -5.34 22.75
N ALA A 509 7.97 -4.03 23.04
CA ALA A 509 8.78 -3.48 24.12
C ALA A 509 8.37 -3.98 25.50
N LEU A 510 7.07 -3.98 25.79
CA LEU A 510 6.53 -4.46 27.06
C LEU A 510 6.77 -5.96 27.24
N HIS A 511 6.63 -6.74 26.18
CA HIS A 511 6.89 -8.18 26.18
C HIS A 511 8.37 -8.49 26.46
N ARG A 512 9.30 -7.71 25.89
CA ARG A 512 10.74 -7.81 26.22
C ARG A 512 11.01 -7.44 27.68
N ASP A 513 10.47 -6.32 28.14
CA ASP A 513 10.70 -5.83 29.51
C ASP A 513 10.24 -6.83 30.57
N ARG A 514 9.05 -7.42 30.38
CA ARG A 514 8.45 -8.39 31.30
C ARG A 514 8.87 -9.84 31.04
N ARG A 515 9.98 -10.06 30.33
CA ARG A 515 10.58 -11.39 30.08
C ARG A 515 9.60 -12.41 29.48
N GLY A 516 8.76 -11.98 28.54
CA GLY A 516 7.83 -12.85 27.82
C GLY A 516 6.41 -12.92 28.38
N TYR A 517 6.04 -12.05 29.32
CA TYR A 517 4.69 -12.00 29.88
C TYR A 517 3.93 -10.74 29.49
N LEU A 518 2.75 -10.90 28.89
CA LEU A 518 1.81 -9.80 28.62
C LEU A 518 0.61 -9.82 29.58
N PRO A 519 0.24 -8.67 30.18
CA PRO A 519 -0.95 -8.57 31.01
C PRO A 519 -2.23 -9.01 30.27
N PRO A 520 -3.15 -9.72 30.94
CA PRO A 520 -4.45 -10.05 30.38
C PRO A 520 -5.38 -8.82 30.36
N GLY A 521 -5.71 -8.33 29.16
CA GLY A 521 -6.72 -7.28 28.95
C GLY A 521 -6.15 -5.89 28.68
N ARG A 522 -6.94 -5.06 27.98
CA ARG A 522 -6.50 -3.77 27.43
C ARG A 522 -6.07 -2.78 28.49
N LYS A 523 -6.86 -2.62 29.56
CA LYS A 523 -6.53 -1.72 30.69
C LYS A 523 -5.17 -2.07 31.31
N GLN A 524 -4.95 -3.35 31.60
CA GLN A 524 -3.71 -3.79 32.25
C GLN A 524 -2.50 -3.61 31.33
N LEU A 525 -2.69 -3.76 30.01
CA LEU A 525 -1.66 -3.44 29.01
C LEU A 525 -1.30 -1.95 29.03
N TYR A 526 -2.30 -1.06 29.08
CA TYR A 526 -2.06 0.38 29.18
C TYR A 526 -1.43 0.78 30.50
N ASP A 527 -1.91 0.26 31.64
CA ASP A 527 -1.29 0.50 32.95
C ASP A 527 0.18 0.04 32.96
N ALA A 528 0.45 -1.16 32.43
CA ALA A 528 1.79 -1.69 32.32
C ALA A 528 2.70 -0.85 31.41
N ALA A 529 2.17 -0.36 30.28
CA ALA A 529 2.88 0.53 29.38
C ALA A 529 3.16 1.90 30.01
N LEU A 530 2.19 2.49 30.71
CA LEU A 530 2.35 3.75 31.44
C LEU A 530 3.42 3.61 32.51
N SER A 531 3.36 2.57 33.35
CA SER A 531 4.39 2.33 34.37
C SER A 531 5.77 2.11 33.75
N MET A 532 5.87 1.41 32.61
CA MET A 532 7.14 1.24 31.89
C MET A 532 7.70 2.57 31.38
N LEU A 533 6.86 3.44 30.81
CA LEU A 533 7.26 4.74 30.27
C LEU A 533 7.64 5.74 31.36
N LEU A 534 6.93 5.72 32.49
CA LEU A 534 7.11 6.67 33.59
C LEU A 534 8.20 6.22 34.59
N ALA A 535 8.24 4.95 34.99
CA ALA A 535 9.10 4.49 36.10
C ALA A 535 10.56 4.25 35.72
N ARG A 536 10.86 3.89 34.46
CA ARG A 536 12.24 3.52 34.05
C ARG A 536 13.12 4.75 33.77
N ARG A 537 12.52 5.82 33.24
CA ARG A 537 13.22 7.07 32.89
C ARG A 537 13.67 7.91 34.09
N ASP A 538 13.05 7.74 35.26
CA ASP A 538 13.43 8.49 36.47
C ASP A 538 14.66 7.92 37.20
N ARG A 539 15.03 6.66 36.95
CA ARG A 539 16.22 6.02 37.57
C ARG A 539 17.53 6.27 36.82
N GLU A 540 17.47 6.65 35.54
CA GLU A 540 18.64 6.65 34.66
C GLU A 540 19.37 8.00 34.52
N ARG A 541 18.84 9.11 35.06
CA ARG A 541 19.49 10.44 34.98
C ARG A 541 19.30 11.28 36.27
N ASP A 542 20.35 11.34 37.09
CA ASP A 542 20.50 12.14 38.33
C ASP A 542 20.06 13.61 38.16
N LEU A 543 18.87 13.97 38.66
CA LEU A 543 18.47 15.33 39.04
C LEU A 543 17.51 15.28 40.24
N ASP A 544 17.64 16.24 41.16
CA ASP A 544 17.05 16.34 42.52
C ASP A 544 15.50 16.35 42.66
N VAL A 545 14.70 16.17 41.59
CA VAL A 545 13.23 16.31 41.64
C VAL A 545 12.54 14.99 41.30
N GLN A 546 12.02 14.30 42.32
CA GLN A 546 11.25 13.05 42.15
C GLN A 546 9.75 13.32 42.27
N ILE A 547 9.03 13.31 41.14
CA ILE A 547 7.57 13.30 41.12
C ILE A 547 7.11 11.85 41.09
N SER A 548 6.26 11.43 42.01
CA SER A 548 5.73 10.05 42.02
C SER A 548 4.93 9.75 40.75
N GLU A 549 4.98 8.50 40.29
CA GLU A 549 4.25 8.01 39.11
C GLU A 549 2.76 8.38 39.17
N GLU A 550 2.11 8.16 40.33
CA GLU A 550 0.69 8.49 40.55
C GLU A 550 0.40 9.97 40.26
N THR A 551 1.31 10.85 40.68
CA THR A 551 1.15 12.29 40.52
C THR A 551 1.37 12.72 39.07
N GLN A 552 2.34 12.10 38.38
CA GLN A 552 2.54 12.32 36.93
C GLN A 552 1.28 11.91 36.16
N VAL A 553 0.73 10.74 36.47
CA VAL A 553 -0.49 10.21 35.87
C VAL A 553 -1.68 11.14 36.11
N GLN A 554 -1.86 11.70 37.31
CA GLN A 554 -2.93 12.66 37.60
C GLN A 554 -2.82 13.97 36.79
N LEU A 555 -1.61 14.50 36.62
CA LEU A 555 -1.41 15.69 35.79
C LEU A 555 -1.70 15.40 34.31
N LEU A 556 -1.21 14.27 33.80
CA LEU A 556 -1.47 13.84 32.43
C LEU A 556 -2.96 13.58 32.17
N GLN A 557 -3.68 13.00 33.13
CA GLN A 557 -5.13 12.82 33.07
C GLN A 557 -5.88 14.14 32.87
N LYS A 558 -5.54 15.18 33.63
CA LYS A 558 -6.21 16.49 33.51
C LYS A 558 -5.95 17.14 32.15
N LEU A 559 -4.74 17.00 31.63
CA LEU A 559 -4.40 17.48 30.28
C LEU A 559 -5.18 16.69 29.21
N ALA A 560 -5.19 15.36 29.29
CA ALA A 560 -5.95 14.51 28.37
C ALA A 560 -7.46 14.80 28.42
N TYR A 561 -8.00 15.02 29.62
CA TYR A 561 -9.42 15.34 29.81
C TYR A 561 -9.82 16.65 29.16
N TRP A 562 -8.99 17.70 29.30
CA TRP A 562 -9.22 18.99 28.65
C TRP A 562 -9.29 18.85 27.13
N LEU A 563 -8.38 18.07 26.53
CA LEU A 563 -8.38 17.80 25.09
C LEU A 563 -9.66 17.10 24.63
N ILE A 564 -10.06 16.01 25.30
CA ILE A 564 -11.28 15.26 24.95
C ILE A 564 -12.53 16.12 25.10
N ARG A 565 -12.65 16.88 26.20
CA ARG A 565 -13.80 17.72 26.49
C ARG A 565 -14.00 18.82 25.45
N ASN A 566 -12.90 19.39 24.96
CA ASN A 566 -12.92 20.45 23.95
C ASN A 566 -12.92 19.90 22.51
N GLY A 567 -12.83 18.59 22.32
CA GLY A 567 -12.70 17.97 20.99
C GLY A 567 -11.39 18.35 20.29
N GLN A 568 -10.35 18.69 21.06
CA GLN A 568 -9.05 19.14 20.59
C GLN A 568 -8.04 17.98 20.63
N VAL A 569 -7.03 18.03 19.76
CA VAL A 569 -5.92 17.05 19.74
C VAL A 569 -4.65 17.65 20.37
N GLU A 570 -4.55 18.98 20.41
CA GLU A 570 -3.44 19.72 20.98
C GLU A 570 -3.94 20.82 21.93
N MET A 571 -3.05 21.34 22.76
CA MET A 571 -3.32 22.46 23.65
C MET A 571 -2.18 23.46 23.63
N ASP A 572 -2.47 24.73 23.88
CA ASP A 572 -1.42 25.72 24.05
C ASP A 572 -0.63 25.44 25.34
N ARG A 573 0.68 25.72 25.30
CA ARG A 573 1.57 25.60 26.46
C ARG A 573 1.08 26.47 27.62
N SER A 574 0.47 27.62 27.31
CA SER A 574 -0.11 28.49 28.34
C SER A 574 -1.30 27.82 29.05
N ASP A 575 -2.18 27.15 28.29
CA ASP A 575 -3.28 26.35 28.83
C ASP A 575 -2.77 25.14 29.61
N ALA A 576 -1.78 24.41 29.08
CA ALA A 576 -1.15 23.28 29.75
C ALA A 576 -0.55 23.71 31.10
N ILE A 577 0.18 24.83 31.12
CA ILE A 577 0.74 25.41 32.34
C ILE A 577 -0.38 25.84 33.30
N GLY A 578 -1.47 26.45 32.81
CA GLY A 578 -2.60 26.87 33.65
C GLY A 578 -3.33 25.68 34.29
N ILE A 579 -3.51 24.58 33.55
CA ILE A 579 -4.07 23.33 34.07
C ILE A 579 -3.15 22.71 35.12
N ILE A 580 -1.83 22.75 34.89
CA ILE A 580 -0.85 22.29 35.88
C ILE A 580 -0.86 23.20 37.11
N GLU A 581 -0.88 24.52 36.95
CA GLU A 581 -0.84 25.51 38.03
C GLU A 581 -2.06 25.40 38.96
N SER A 582 -3.26 25.26 38.37
CA SER A 582 -4.49 24.98 39.13
C SER A 582 -4.40 23.66 39.89
N SER A 583 -3.71 22.66 39.34
CA SER A 583 -3.49 21.36 39.99
C SER A 583 -2.43 21.41 41.09
N LEU A 584 -1.36 22.18 40.91
CA LEU A 584 -0.32 22.42 41.92
C LEU A 584 -0.91 23.11 43.15
N SER A 585 -1.82 24.07 42.94
CA SER A 585 -2.53 24.76 44.01
C SER A 585 -3.38 23.81 44.87
N ALA A 586 -3.86 22.71 44.27
CA ALA A 586 -4.64 21.68 44.93
C ALA A 586 -3.79 20.53 45.53
N MET A 587 -2.47 20.49 45.26
CA MET A 587 -1.57 19.39 45.63
C MET A 587 -0.34 19.91 46.39
N PRO A 588 -0.37 19.99 47.73
CA PRO A 588 0.70 20.59 48.54
C PRO A 588 2.08 19.94 48.39
N VAL A 589 2.13 18.64 48.09
CA VAL A 589 3.37 17.88 47.84
C VAL A 589 4.06 18.33 46.55
N LEU A 590 3.27 18.70 45.53
CA LEU A 590 3.80 19.23 44.27
C LEU A 590 4.20 20.70 44.37
N ALA A 591 3.55 21.49 45.24
CA ALA A 591 3.91 22.89 45.45
C ALA A 591 5.36 23.05 45.98
N GLN A 592 5.91 22.01 46.62
CA GLN A 592 7.31 21.96 47.08
C GLN A 592 8.31 21.67 45.94
N LEU A 593 7.85 21.09 44.82
CA LEU A 593 8.69 20.68 43.67
C LEU A 593 8.95 21.84 42.68
N GLY A 594 8.28 22.99 42.84
CA GLY A 594 8.53 24.24 42.12
C GLY A 594 7.35 24.76 41.29
N ASN A 595 7.61 25.72 40.40
CA ASN A 595 6.58 26.38 39.58
C ASN A 595 6.00 25.47 38.49
N ALA A 596 4.76 25.71 38.06
CA ALA A 596 4.06 24.97 36.99
C ALA A 596 4.89 24.78 35.71
N ARG A 597 5.71 25.76 35.34
CA ARG A 597 6.63 25.68 34.19
C ARG A 597 7.68 24.58 34.32
N ARG A 598 8.20 24.34 35.53
CA ARG A 598 9.19 23.28 35.79
C ARG A 598 8.55 21.91 35.71
N VAL A 599 7.35 21.76 36.27
CA VAL A 599 6.58 20.51 36.21
C VAL A 599 6.16 20.20 34.77
N TYR A 600 5.71 21.20 34.02
CA TYR A 600 5.45 21.06 32.58
C TYR A 600 6.68 20.59 31.80
N ALA A 601 7.83 21.25 32.00
CA ALA A 601 9.08 20.86 31.34
C ALA A 601 9.53 19.45 31.73
N TYR A 602 9.33 19.07 33.01
CA TYR A 602 9.59 17.71 33.48
C TYR A 602 8.70 16.68 32.78
N LEU A 603 7.38 16.91 32.69
CA LEU A 603 6.47 16.01 31.98
C LEU A 603 6.85 15.89 30.49
N LEU A 604 7.24 17.00 29.86
CA LEU A 604 7.66 16.99 28.46
C LEU A 604 8.93 16.17 28.21
N LEU A 605 9.93 16.33 29.08
CA LEU A 605 11.24 15.70 28.91
C LEU A 605 11.27 14.26 29.43
N ARG A 606 10.47 13.92 30.45
CA ARG A 606 10.57 12.63 31.17
C ARG A 606 9.41 11.68 30.95
N SER A 607 8.17 12.15 30.81
CA SER A 607 7.02 11.24 30.72
C SER A 607 7.04 10.36 29.45
N GLY A 608 7.66 10.87 28.36
CA GLY A 608 7.63 10.20 27.06
C GLY A 608 6.23 10.09 26.44
N LEU A 609 5.22 10.68 27.06
CA LEU A 609 3.81 10.65 26.65
C LEU A 609 3.33 11.99 26.10
N LEU A 610 3.95 13.09 26.54
CA LEU A 610 3.74 14.42 25.99
C LEU A 610 4.93 14.81 25.13
N ARG A 611 4.64 15.53 24.05
CA ARG A 611 5.65 16.17 23.22
C ARG A 611 5.26 17.61 22.96
N GLU A 612 6.26 18.43 22.65
CA GLU A 612 6.09 19.80 22.18
C GLU A 612 6.52 19.77 20.72
N PRO A 613 5.65 19.32 19.80
CA PRO A 613 6.02 19.19 18.40
C PRO A 613 6.41 20.55 17.82
N THR A 614 5.84 21.62 18.39
CA THR A 614 6.11 22.99 18.02
C THR A 614 6.13 23.90 19.27
N ASP A 615 7.05 24.86 19.36
CA ASP A 615 7.29 25.71 20.55
C ASP A 615 6.01 26.42 21.04
N GLY A 616 5.51 26.06 22.21
CA GLY A 616 4.27 26.61 22.77
C GLY A 616 3.00 25.79 22.53
N VAL A 617 3.05 24.60 21.93
CA VAL A 617 1.89 23.69 21.79
C VAL A 617 2.26 22.30 22.29
N THR A 618 1.37 21.70 23.07
CA THR A 618 1.54 20.39 23.69
C THR A 618 0.51 19.41 23.13
N ASP A 619 0.96 18.21 22.76
CA ASP A 619 0.05 17.10 22.43
C ASP A 619 0.53 15.79 23.06
N PHE A 620 -0.37 14.80 23.04
CA PHE A 620 0.01 13.44 23.39
C PHE A 620 0.71 12.78 22.21
N VAL A 621 1.77 12.03 22.51
CA VAL A 621 2.47 11.18 21.54
C VAL A 621 1.50 10.26 20.79
N HIS A 622 0.44 9.80 21.45
CA HIS A 622 -0.62 9.05 20.81
C HIS A 622 -2.00 9.24 21.43
N ARG A 623 -3.02 9.22 20.57
CA ARG A 623 -4.42 9.37 20.97
C ARG A 623 -4.91 8.26 21.89
N THR A 624 -4.44 7.02 21.75
CA THR A 624 -4.90 5.94 22.66
C THR A 624 -4.53 6.20 24.13
N PHE A 625 -3.37 6.80 24.39
CA PHE A 625 -3.01 7.23 25.76
C PHE A 625 -3.83 8.44 26.21
N GLN A 626 -4.12 9.38 25.30
CA GLN A 626 -5.05 10.48 25.57
C GLN A 626 -6.45 9.96 25.92
N ASP A 627 -7.01 9.06 25.11
CA ASP A 627 -8.35 8.48 25.31
C ASP A 627 -8.40 7.66 26.60
N TYR A 628 -7.34 6.91 26.91
CA TYR A 628 -7.21 6.15 28.16
C TYR A 628 -7.19 7.06 29.40
N LEU A 629 -6.25 8.02 29.43
CA LEU A 629 -6.06 8.93 30.57
C LEU A 629 -7.26 9.89 30.72
N GLY A 630 -7.79 10.39 29.61
CA GLY A 630 -8.94 11.27 29.60
C GLY A 630 -10.23 10.54 29.97
N ALA A 631 -10.40 9.26 29.60
CA ALA A 631 -11.50 8.44 30.08
C ALA A 631 -11.43 8.22 31.59
N LYS A 632 -10.24 7.97 32.15
CA LYS A 632 -10.05 7.87 33.60
C LYS A 632 -10.44 9.16 34.32
N ALA A 633 -10.00 10.31 33.82
CA ALA A 633 -10.37 11.61 34.36
C ALA A 633 -11.89 11.90 34.26
N ALA A 634 -12.52 11.56 33.13
CA ALA A 634 -13.96 11.74 32.94
C ALA A 634 -14.80 10.92 33.93
N VAL A 635 -14.31 9.73 34.30
CA VAL A 635 -14.91 8.89 35.34
C VAL A 635 -14.75 9.53 36.73
N GLU A 636 -13.55 10.00 37.07
CA GLU A 636 -13.25 10.63 38.37
C GLU A 636 -14.08 11.92 38.58
N GLU A 637 -14.25 12.74 37.53
CA GLU A 637 -15.12 13.94 37.52
C GLU A 637 -16.62 13.61 37.42
N ARG A 638 -16.98 12.33 37.21
CA ARG A 638 -18.36 11.83 37.04
C ARG A 638 -19.12 12.43 35.85
N ASP A 639 -18.40 12.82 34.80
CA ASP A 639 -18.95 13.43 33.57
C ASP A 639 -19.56 12.40 32.60
N PHE A 640 -20.39 11.51 33.15
CA PHE A 640 -21.06 10.44 32.39
C PHE A 640 -22.01 10.96 31.33
N ASP A 641 -22.62 12.14 31.53
CA ASP A 641 -23.57 12.72 30.57
C ASP A 641 -22.87 13.20 29.29
N LEU A 642 -21.62 13.67 29.39
CA LEU A 642 -20.80 14.05 28.24
C LEU A 642 -20.50 12.83 27.37
N MET A 643 -20.04 11.74 27.98
CA MET A 643 -19.77 10.47 27.31
C MET A 643 -21.02 9.91 26.62
N VAL A 644 -22.14 9.88 27.34
CA VAL A 644 -23.43 9.38 26.81
C VAL A 644 -23.95 10.28 25.69
N LYS A 645 -23.74 11.60 25.76
CA LYS A 645 -24.12 12.54 24.69
C LYS A 645 -23.38 12.24 23.38
N ASN A 646 -22.10 11.91 23.47
CA ASN A 646 -21.24 11.74 22.31
C ASN A 646 -21.06 10.28 21.85
N ALA A 647 -21.67 9.31 22.55
CA ALA A 647 -21.56 7.86 22.28
C ALA A 647 -21.92 7.38 20.85
N HIS A 648 -22.55 8.24 20.04
CA HIS A 648 -22.88 7.95 18.65
C HIS A 648 -21.77 8.34 17.67
N HIS A 649 -20.74 9.06 18.11
CA HIS A 649 -19.56 9.42 17.31
C HIS A 649 -18.45 8.39 17.47
N ASP A 650 -17.77 8.03 16.37
CA ASP A 650 -16.63 7.10 16.37
C ASP A 650 -15.50 7.52 17.31
N GLN A 651 -15.26 8.82 17.40
CA GLN A 651 -14.20 9.40 18.24
C GLN A 651 -14.36 9.14 19.75
N TRP A 652 -15.56 8.76 20.19
CA TRP A 652 -15.89 8.50 21.59
C TRP A 652 -15.99 7.02 21.93
N GLU A 653 -15.88 6.13 20.94
CA GLU A 653 -15.98 4.69 21.17
C GLU A 653 -14.94 4.21 22.20
N ASP A 654 -13.66 4.46 21.97
CA ASP A 654 -12.59 4.04 22.86
C ASP A 654 -12.64 4.75 24.21
N VAL A 655 -13.03 6.04 24.23
CA VAL A 655 -13.21 6.81 25.48
C VAL A 655 -14.28 6.16 26.36
N VAL A 656 -15.43 5.78 25.79
CA VAL A 656 -16.53 5.13 26.53
C VAL A 656 -16.13 3.73 27.00
N ARG A 657 -15.47 2.94 26.14
CA ARG A 657 -14.96 1.61 26.51
C ARG A 657 -13.94 1.68 27.67
N MET A 658 -12.98 2.59 27.58
CA MET A 658 -11.97 2.79 28.63
C MET A 658 -12.59 3.36 29.91
N ALA A 659 -13.62 4.22 29.80
CA ALA A 659 -14.33 4.73 30.96
C ALA A 659 -15.00 3.59 31.75
N VAL A 660 -15.60 2.60 31.08
CA VAL A 660 -16.14 1.41 31.77
C VAL A 660 -15.04 0.59 32.45
N ALA A 661 -13.86 0.47 31.81
CA ALA A 661 -12.71 -0.21 32.40
C ALA A 661 -12.17 0.49 33.67
N HIS A 662 -12.22 1.82 33.71
CA HIS A 662 -11.77 2.64 34.84
C HIS A 662 -12.81 2.79 35.94
N ALA A 663 -14.10 2.84 35.60
CA ALA A 663 -15.20 3.10 36.52
C ALA A 663 -15.31 2.06 37.65
N TYR A 664 -15.70 2.52 38.83
CA TYR A 664 -16.07 1.64 39.93
C TYR A 664 -17.40 0.92 39.63
N PRO A 665 -17.72 -0.21 40.30
CA PRO A 665 -18.90 -1.02 39.97
C PRO A 665 -20.22 -0.22 39.92
N ALA A 666 -20.46 0.69 40.87
CA ALA A 666 -21.65 1.53 40.88
C ALA A 666 -21.70 2.54 39.72
N GLU A 667 -20.54 3.04 39.29
CA GLU A 667 -20.41 4.00 38.20
C GLU A 667 -20.56 3.32 36.85
N ARG A 668 -20.03 2.11 36.67
CA ARG A 668 -20.27 1.26 35.48
C ARG A 668 -21.75 1.02 35.28
N VAL A 669 -22.45 0.63 36.35
CA VAL A 669 -23.91 0.46 36.37
C VAL A 669 -24.61 1.75 35.93
N ARG A 670 -24.18 2.91 36.44
CA ARG A 670 -24.77 4.21 36.08
C ARG A 670 -24.52 4.57 34.61
N LEU A 671 -23.30 4.40 34.10
CA LEU A 671 -22.92 4.71 32.73
C LEU A 671 -23.67 3.83 31.72
N LEU A 672 -23.64 2.51 31.92
CA LEU A 672 -24.36 1.55 31.05
C LEU A 672 -25.86 1.79 31.06
N ASN A 673 -26.47 2.05 32.23
CA ASN A 673 -27.88 2.43 32.32
C ASN A 673 -28.22 3.70 31.52
N LYS A 674 -27.35 4.71 31.57
CA LYS A 674 -27.56 5.95 30.80
C LYS A 674 -27.43 5.71 29.29
N LEU A 675 -26.52 4.83 28.86
CA LEU A 675 -26.40 4.42 27.46
C LEU A 675 -27.67 3.69 26.97
N ILE A 676 -28.17 2.72 27.74
CA ILE A 676 -29.42 2.00 27.42
C ILE A 676 -30.58 2.99 27.29
N LYS A 677 -30.80 3.83 28.32
CA LYS A 677 -31.87 4.85 28.32
C LYS A 677 -31.76 5.82 27.15
N ARG A 678 -30.55 6.13 26.68
CA ARG A 678 -30.35 6.97 25.49
C ARG A 678 -30.72 6.22 24.21
N GLY A 679 -30.29 4.96 24.07
CA GLY A 679 -30.68 4.10 22.95
C GLY A 679 -32.20 3.92 22.84
N ASP A 680 -32.89 3.81 23.98
CA ASP A 680 -34.36 3.74 24.03
C ASP A 680 -35.03 5.03 23.51
N ARG A 681 -34.41 6.19 23.77
CA ARG A 681 -34.95 7.51 23.38
C ARG A 681 -34.62 7.88 21.94
N VAL A 682 -33.43 7.55 21.45
CA VAL A 682 -32.91 8.03 20.15
C VAL A 682 -32.91 6.89 19.13
N LYS A 683 -34.04 6.73 18.42
CA LYS A 683 -34.22 5.64 17.44
C LYS A 683 -33.16 5.63 16.33
N ARG A 684 -32.70 6.80 15.87
CA ARG A 684 -31.74 6.93 14.75
C ARG A 684 -30.37 6.29 15.02
N HIS A 685 -29.93 6.26 16.28
CA HIS A 685 -28.60 5.73 16.65
C HIS A 685 -28.70 4.57 17.64
N LYS A 686 -29.89 3.95 17.75
CA LYS A 686 -30.20 2.90 18.72
C LYS A 686 -29.22 1.73 18.61
N THR A 687 -29.06 1.19 17.40
CA THR A 687 -28.20 0.04 17.08
C THR A 687 -26.78 0.29 17.58
N ARG A 688 -26.16 1.38 17.14
CA ARG A 688 -24.80 1.75 17.53
C ARG A 688 -24.62 1.91 19.04
N ILE A 689 -25.55 2.56 19.73
CA ILE A 689 -25.43 2.80 21.18
C ILE A 689 -25.52 1.48 21.96
N TYR A 690 -26.40 0.56 21.56
CA TYR A 690 -26.51 -0.75 22.21
C TYR A 690 -25.28 -1.63 21.94
N LEU A 691 -24.76 -1.60 20.71
CA LEU A 691 -23.53 -2.32 20.37
C LEU A 691 -22.34 -1.78 21.15
N LEU A 692 -22.20 -0.46 21.28
CA LEU A 692 -21.18 0.15 22.14
C LEU A 692 -21.33 -0.30 23.60
N ALA A 693 -22.55 -0.31 24.14
CA ALA A 693 -22.81 -0.77 25.50
C ALA A 693 -22.47 -2.26 25.68
N MET A 694 -22.77 -3.09 24.69
CA MET A 694 -22.41 -4.51 24.67
C MET A 694 -20.90 -4.71 24.61
N ALA A 695 -20.21 -3.97 23.74
CA ALA A 695 -18.77 -4.03 23.60
C ALA A 695 -18.02 -3.50 24.85
N CYS A 696 -18.69 -2.69 25.69
CA CYS A 696 -18.17 -2.30 26.99
C CYS A 696 -18.24 -3.41 28.05
N LEU A 697 -19.09 -4.43 27.89
CA LEU A 697 -19.23 -5.52 28.88
C LEU A 697 -17.94 -6.33 29.02
N GLU A 698 -17.18 -6.48 27.94
CA GLU A 698 -15.88 -7.18 27.95
C GLU A 698 -14.88 -6.51 28.90
N GLN A 699 -14.93 -5.18 29.03
CA GLN A 699 -14.05 -4.41 29.91
C GLN A 699 -14.60 -4.25 31.33
N ALA A 700 -15.85 -4.68 31.58
CA ALA A 700 -16.51 -4.58 32.87
C ALA A 700 -16.13 -5.76 33.79
N THR A 701 -15.04 -5.61 34.55
CA THR A 701 -14.54 -6.67 35.46
C THR A 701 -15.54 -7.08 36.54
N GLU A 702 -16.33 -6.13 37.04
CA GLU A 702 -17.37 -6.32 38.05
C GLU A 702 -18.57 -5.47 37.68
N LEU A 703 -19.72 -6.12 37.47
CA LEU A 703 -20.98 -5.50 37.06
C LEU A 703 -22.16 -6.28 37.65
N SER A 704 -23.22 -5.57 38.05
CA SER A 704 -24.44 -6.22 38.54
C SER A 704 -25.07 -7.12 37.45
N PRO A 705 -25.47 -8.37 37.77
CA PRO A 705 -26.07 -9.29 36.79
C PRO A 705 -27.29 -8.70 36.08
N ALA A 706 -28.11 -7.92 36.79
CA ALA A 706 -29.30 -7.27 36.21
C ALA A 706 -28.96 -6.33 35.03
N ILE A 707 -27.90 -5.53 35.15
CA ILE A 707 -27.49 -4.62 34.07
C ILE A 707 -26.81 -5.37 32.94
N ARG A 708 -26.01 -6.38 33.27
CA ARG A 708 -25.41 -7.25 32.26
C ARG A 708 -26.50 -7.90 31.39
N LEU A 709 -27.50 -8.49 32.03
CA LEU A 709 -28.65 -9.10 31.34
C LEU A 709 -29.45 -8.09 30.53
N GLU A 710 -29.64 -6.85 31.00
CA GLU A 710 -30.37 -5.83 30.22
C GLU A 710 -29.57 -5.41 28.98
N VAL A 711 -28.26 -5.22 29.08
CA VAL A 711 -27.41 -4.93 27.91
C VAL A 711 -27.41 -6.11 26.94
N GLU A 712 -27.17 -7.33 27.43
CA GLU A 712 -27.18 -8.55 26.63
C GLU A 712 -28.54 -8.77 25.97
N LYS A 713 -29.66 -8.51 26.66
CA LYS A 713 -31.01 -8.60 26.09
C LYS A 713 -31.20 -7.63 24.93
N ARG A 714 -30.81 -6.36 25.08
CA ARG A 714 -30.90 -5.36 24.00
C ARG A 714 -29.97 -5.67 22.83
N ALA A 715 -28.80 -6.24 23.10
CA ALA A 715 -27.89 -6.73 22.07
C ALA A 715 -28.43 -7.97 21.37
N SER A 716 -29.10 -8.89 22.08
CA SER A 716 -29.70 -10.11 21.51
C SER A 716 -30.89 -9.84 20.60
N GLU A 717 -31.52 -8.67 20.72
CA GLU A 717 -32.53 -8.19 19.76
C GLU A 717 -31.89 -7.83 18.40
N ILE A 718 -30.57 -7.67 18.33
CA ILE A 718 -29.82 -7.19 17.15
C ILE A 718 -28.84 -8.27 16.64
N ILE A 719 -28.23 -9.04 17.53
CA ILE A 719 -27.22 -10.06 17.24
C ILE A 719 -27.68 -11.41 17.79
N PRO A 720 -27.62 -12.51 17.02
CA PRO A 720 -27.21 -12.57 15.61
C PRO A 720 -28.29 -12.01 14.67
N PRO A 721 -27.89 -11.38 13.55
CA PRO A 721 -28.85 -10.97 12.53
C PRO A 721 -29.55 -12.21 11.94
N GLY A 722 -30.86 -12.12 11.73
CA GLY A 722 -31.68 -13.19 11.15
C GLY A 722 -31.99 -12.98 9.67
N SER A 723 -31.78 -11.78 9.15
CA SER A 723 -32.08 -11.40 7.77
C SER A 723 -30.98 -10.57 7.12
N TYR A 724 -31.04 -10.46 5.79
CA TYR A 724 -30.11 -9.61 5.03
C TYR A 724 -30.22 -8.12 5.39
N GLN A 725 -31.44 -7.62 5.65
CA GLN A 725 -31.65 -6.22 6.02
C GLN A 725 -31.03 -5.89 7.40
N GLU A 726 -31.19 -6.81 8.36
CA GLU A 726 -30.55 -6.68 9.68
C GLU A 726 -29.03 -6.75 9.58
N ALA A 727 -28.49 -7.54 8.65
CA ALA A 727 -27.05 -7.60 8.38
C ALA A 727 -26.51 -6.27 7.83
N GLU A 728 -27.23 -5.58 6.95
CA GLU A 728 -26.87 -4.24 6.45
C GLU A 728 -26.90 -3.18 7.57
N ASP A 729 -27.99 -3.16 8.35
CA ASP A 729 -28.15 -2.22 9.47
C ASP A 729 -27.03 -2.43 10.50
N LEU A 730 -26.66 -3.69 10.75
CA LEU A 730 -25.58 -4.06 11.65
C LEU A 730 -24.21 -3.66 11.08
N ALA A 731 -23.94 -3.90 9.79
CA ALA A 731 -22.71 -3.46 9.14
C ALA A 731 -22.50 -1.93 9.21
N SER A 732 -23.58 -1.15 9.13
CA SER A 732 -23.53 0.32 9.25
C SER A 732 -23.03 0.83 10.62
N ALA A 733 -23.07 -0.01 11.65
CA ALA A 733 -22.56 0.35 12.98
C ALA A 733 -21.02 0.34 13.07
N GLY A 734 -20.32 -0.18 12.05
CA GLY A 734 -18.87 -0.14 11.91
C GLY A 734 -18.11 -1.33 12.53
N LEU A 735 -16.79 -1.21 12.60
CA LEU A 735 -15.86 -2.30 12.98
C LEU A 735 -16.12 -2.92 14.36
N MET A 736 -16.75 -2.19 15.29
CA MET A 736 -17.09 -2.69 16.64
C MET A 736 -17.94 -3.95 16.61
N VAL A 737 -18.73 -4.14 15.55
CA VAL A 737 -19.66 -5.26 15.35
C VAL A 737 -18.92 -6.58 15.22
N LEU A 738 -17.73 -6.57 14.63
CA LEU A 738 -16.88 -7.76 14.51
C LEU A 738 -16.47 -8.31 15.88
N ASP A 739 -16.48 -7.46 16.93
CA ASP A 739 -16.45 -7.76 18.37
C ASP A 739 -17.52 -8.75 18.84
N LEU A 740 -18.72 -8.54 18.31
CA LEU A 740 -19.96 -8.95 18.95
C LEU A 740 -20.66 -10.08 18.19
N LEU A 741 -20.29 -10.29 16.93
CA LEU A 741 -20.84 -11.37 16.12
C LEU A 741 -20.41 -12.74 16.68
N PRO A 742 -21.35 -13.67 16.87
CA PRO A 742 -21.06 -15.01 17.39
C PRO A 742 -20.26 -15.83 16.39
N GLY A 743 -19.64 -16.92 16.87
CA GLY A 743 -19.06 -17.96 16.02
C GLY A 743 -20.12 -18.94 15.46
N PRO A 744 -19.70 -20.01 14.77
CA PRO A 744 -20.62 -20.94 14.11
C PRO A 744 -21.49 -21.79 15.05
N GLU A 745 -21.14 -21.89 16.34
CA GLU A 745 -21.81 -22.77 17.29
C GLU A 745 -23.20 -22.24 17.70
N GLY A 746 -24.25 -23.07 17.55
CA GLY A 746 -25.60 -22.77 18.03
C GLY A 746 -26.44 -21.83 17.15
N LEU A 747 -25.98 -21.49 15.94
CA LEU A 747 -26.69 -20.64 14.99
C LEU A 747 -27.55 -21.44 13.99
N SER A 748 -28.69 -20.90 13.59
CA SER A 748 -29.48 -21.42 12.47
C SER A 748 -28.83 -21.10 11.12
N SER A 749 -29.13 -21.87 10.06
CA SER A 749 -28.59 -21.62 8.71
C SER A 749 -28.90 -20.23 8.15
N ASN A 750 -29.98 -19.58 8.60
CA ASN A 750 -30.31 -18.21 8.20
C ASN A 750 -29.44 -17.19 8.93
N GLN A 751 -29.21 -17.40 10.23
CA GLN A 751 -28.33 -16.54 11.03
C GLN A 751 -26.87 -16.65 10.58
N VAL A 752 -26.38 -17.86 10.29
CA VAL A 752 -25.03 -18.05 9.73
C VAL A 752 -24.85 -17.23 8.44
N ARG A 753 -25.83 -17.29 7.53
CA ARG A 753 -25.81 -16.52 6.28
C ARG A 753 -25.82 -15.02 6.52
N ALA A 754 -26.66 -14.55 7.45
CA ALA A 754 -26.74 -13.14 7.79
C ALA A 754 -25.48 -12.62 8.49
N VAL A 755 -24.84 -13.42 9.35
CA VAL A 755 -23.54 -13.09 9.97
C VAL A 755 -22.46 -12.97 8.92
N ILE A 756 -22.32 -13.95 8.02
CA ILE A 756 -21.33 -13.90 6.93
C ILE A 756 -21.61 -12.68 6.04
N ASN A 757 -22.87 -12.39 5.71
CA ASN A 757 -23.22 -11.18 4.96
C ASN A 757 -22.85 -9.89 5.70
N THR A 758 -23.11 -9.80 7.01
CA THR A 758 -22.72 -8.64 7.82
C THR A 758 -21.22 -8.40 7.72
N VAL A 759 -20.43 -9.48 7.85
CA VAL A 759 -18.97 -9.42 7.77
C VAL A 759 -18.50 -9.05 6.36
N SER A 760 -19.07 -9.66 5.32
CA SER A 760 -18.75 -9.37 3.93
C SER A 760 -19.13 -7.95 3.51
N LEU A 761 -20.15 -7.34 4.13
CA LEU A 761 -20.56 -5.95 3.92
C LEU A 761 -19.63 -4.96 4.63
N ILE A 762 -19.02 -5.34 5.76
CA ILE A 762 -17.99 -4.51 6.41
C ILE A 762 -16.73 -4.45 5.55
N GLY A 763 -16.40 -5.53 4.83
CA GLY A 763 -15.41 -5.51 3.74
C GLY A 763 -13.99 -5.14 4.17
N THR A 764 -13.62 -5.45 5.43
CA THR A 764 -12.27 -5.18 5.95
C THR A 764 -11.55 -6.47 6.31
N ASP A 765 -10.25 -6.54 6.03
CA ASP A 765 -9.42 -7.71 6.33
C ASP A 765 -9.41 -8.10 7.83
N ALA A 766 -9.70 -7.16 8.72
CA ALA A 766 -9.90 -7.41 10.15
C ALA A 766 -11.00 -8.45 10.45
N ALA A 767 -11.86 -8.75 9.47
CA ALA A 767 -12.96 -9.68 9.59
C ALA A 767 -12.66 -11.09 9.06
N ILE A 768 -11.53 -11.27 8.35
CA ILE A 768 -11.08 -12.58 7.83
C ILE A 768 -10.97 -13.65 8.94
N PRO A 769 -10.44 -13.35 10.15
CA PRO A 769 -10.37 -14.35 11.21
C PRO A 769 -11.73 -14.88 11.66
N LEU A 770 -12.75 -14.01 11.67
CA LEU A 770 -14.12 -14.42 12.00
C LEU A 770 -14.69 -15.32 10.91
N LEU A 771 -14.53 -14.96 9.63
CA LEU A 771 -14.94 -15.80 8.50
C LEU A 771 -14.21 -17.15 8.48
N ALA A 772 -12.92 -17.17 8.83
CA ALA A 772 -12.13 -18.38 8.92
C ALA A 772 -12.69 -19.37 9.97
N SER A 773 -13.37 -18.89 11.02
CA SER A 773 -14.06 -19.78 11.97
C SER A 773 -15.23 -20.56 11.34
N TYR A 774 -15.83 -20.05 10.27
CA TYR A 774 -16.94 -20.68 9.54
C TYR A 774 -16.50 -21.65 8.43
N ARG A 775 -15.19 -21.76 8.13
CA ARG A 775 -14.69 -22.54 6.98
C ARG A 775 -15.01 -24.04 7.04
N ASN A 776 -15.12 -24.60 8.26
CA ASN A 776 -15.38 -26.02 8.49
C ASN A 776 -16.87 -26.33 8.76
N HIS A 777 -17.77 -25.38 8.47
CA HIS A 777 -19.19 -25.56 8.71
C HIS A 777 -19.77 -26.68 7.83
N TYR A 778 -20.68 -27.49 8.39
CA TYR A 778 -21.22 -28.68 7.72
C TYR A 778 -22.11 -28.34 6.51
N ALA A 779 -22.83 -27.21 6.58
CA ALA A 779 -23.76 -26.77 5.53
C ALA A 779 -23.02 -26.33 4.24
N PRO A 780 -23.29 -26.96 3.08
CA PRO A 780 -22.68 -26.59 1.80
C PRO A 780 -22.94 -25.13 1.40
N GLU A 781 -24.12 -24.59 1.69
CA GLU A 781 -24.50 -23.22 1.33
C GLU A 781 -23.63 -22.17 2.03
N THR A 782 -23.16 -22.49 3.24
CA THR A 782 -22.23 -21.63 4.00
C THR A 782 -20.84 -21.61 3.36
N ARG A 783 -20.36 -22.76 2.89
CA ARG A 783 -19.05 -22.86 2.23
C ARG A 783 -19.06 -22.20 0.86
N ASP A 784 -20.14 -22.36 0.10
CA ASP A 784 -20.35 -21.64 -1.18
C ASP A 784 -20.37 -20.11 -0.96
N GLN A 785 -21.01 -19.63 0.11
CA GLN A 785 -20.97 -18.20 0.45
C GLN A 785 -19.55 -17.70 0.76
N LEU A 786 -18.76 -18.48 1.52
CA LEU A 786 -17.34 -18.17 1.77
C LEU A 786 -16.49 -18.24 0.50
N ALA A 787 -16.76 -19.19 -0.39
CA ALA A 787 -16.07 -19.31 -1.68
C ALA A 787 -16.35 -18.13 -2.62
N ARG A 788 -17.53 -17.50 -2.50
CA ARG A 788 -17.91 -16.28 -3.26
C ARG A 788 -17.45 -14.99 -2.60
N GLY A 789 -17.25 -15.00 -1.28
CA GLY A 789 -17.02 -13.80 -0.47
C GLY A 789 -15.65 -13.15 -0.65
N TRP A 790 -14.69 -13.81 -1.31
CA TRP A 790 -13.34 -13.31 -1.51
C TRP A 790 -13.33 -11.92 -2.13
N SER A 791 -14.13 -11.64 -3.16
CA SER A 791 -14.06 -10.38 -3.93
C SER A 791 -14.16 -9.08 -3.11
N ASN A 792 -14.62 -9.14 -1.86
CA ASN A 792 -14.75 -7.98 -0.98
C ASN A 792 -13.52 -7.76 -0.05
N PHE A 793 -12.46 -8.58 -0.17
CA PHE A 793 -11.29 -8.58 0.71
C PHE A 793 -9.98 -8.65 -0.09
N ASP A 794 -8.85 -8.43 0.57
CA ASP A 794 -7.55 -8.65 -0.06
C ASP A 794 -7.42 -10.09 -0.56
N THR A 795 -6.91 -10.19 -1.79
CA THR A 795 -6.94 -11.43 -2.53
C THR A 795 -6.01 -12.47 -1.90
N ARG A 796 -4.79 -12.06 -1.58
CA ARG A 796 -3.80 -12.96 -1.00
C ARG A 796 -4.09 -13.32 0.46
N ALA A 797 -4.69 -12.41 1.24
CA ALA A 797 -5.03 -12.63 2.63
C ALA A 797 -6.22 -13.59 2.76
N TYR A 798 -7.32 -13.31 2.05
CA TYR A 798 -8.53 -14.14 2.07
C TYR A 798 -8.26 -15.52 1.46
N GLY A 799 -7.56 -15.56 0.32
CA GLY A 799 -7.19 -16.79 -0.36
C GLY A 799 -6.43 -17.76 0.55
N GLN A 800 -5.46 -17.26 1.32
CA GLN A 800 -4.63 -18.09 2.20
C GLN A 800 -5.38 -18.64 3.42
N GLU A 801 -6.22 -17.82 4.05
CA GLU A 801 -6.86 -18.18 5.32
C GLU A 801 -8.14 -19.01 5.13
N ILE A 802 -8.91 -18.73 4.07
CA ILE A 802 -10.21 -19.33 3.83
C ILE A 802 -10.11 -20.33 2.68
N ILE A 803 -9.75 -19.88 1.48
CA ILE A 803 -9.87 -20.69 0.26
C ILE A 803 -8.92 -21.88 0.26
N THR A 804 -7.66 -21.70 0.68
CA THR A 804 -6.70 -22.79 0.84
C THR A 804 -7.25 -23.92 1.72
N ASN A 805 -8.04 -23.55 2.73
CA ASN A 805 -8.56 -24.46 3.75
C ASN A 805 -9.98 -24.99 3.47
N LEU A 806 -10.62 -24.55 2.39
CA LEU A 806 -11.88 -25.16 1.93
C LEU A 806 -11.62 -26.52 1.26
N PRO A 807 -12.61 -27.44 1.29
CA PRO A 807 -12.51 -28.73 0.60
C PRO A 807 -12.13 -28.58 -0.88
N GLU A 808 -11.32 -29.50 -1.41
CA GLU A 808 -10.83 -29.42 -2.80
C GLU A 808 -11.93 -29.50 -3.87
N ASP A 809 -13.06 -30.14 -3.53
CA ASP A 809 -14.22 -30.31 -4.41
C ASP A 809 -15.23 -29.13 -4.32
N GLU A 810 -14.99 -28.15 -3.44
CA GLU A 810 -15.86 -26.97 -3.28
C GLU A 810 -15.69 -26.02 -4.47
N LEU A 811 -16.80 -25.46 -4.95
CA LEU A 811 -16.84 -24.65 -6.17
C LEU A 811 -16.33 -23.23 -5.89
N ILE A 812 -15.14 -22.90 -6.39
CA ILE A 812 -14.55 -21.57 -6.20
C ILE A 812 -14.97 -20.63 -7.32
N TRP A 813 -15.42 -19.43 -6.96
CA TRP A 813 -15.81 -18.39 -7.89
C TRP A 813 -14.68 -17.39 -8.07
N VAL A 814 -14.34 -17.10 -9.32
CA VAL A 814 -13.26 -16.19 -9.67
C VAL A 814 -13.76 -15.08 -10.58
N LYS A 815 -13.42 -13.84 -10.25
CA LYS A 815 -13.82 -12.62 -10.98
C LYS A 815 -12.64 -11.76 -11.44
N THR A 816 -11.45 -11.97 -10.88
CA THR A 816 -10.25 -11.18 -11.23
C THR A 816 -9.08 -12.07 -11.64
N GLU A 817 -8.17 -11.52 -12.45
CA GLU A 817 -6.95 -12.23 -12.86
C GLU A 817 -6.03 -12.54 -11.66
N GLU A 818 -6.02 -11.67 -10.65
CA GLU A 818 -5.21 -11.87 -9.44
C GLU A 818 -5.64 -13.11 -8.65
N GLN A 819 -6.96 -13.35 -8.55
CA GLN A 819 -7.53 -14.57 -7.95
C GLN A 819 -7.10 -15.82 -8.72
N LEU A 820 -7.11 -15.76 -10.06
CA LEU A 820 -6.64 -16.85 -10.92
C LEU A 820 -5.15 -17.15 -10.68
N ARG A 821 -4.31 -16.12 -10.65
CA ARG A 821 -2.87 -16.30 -10.37
C ARG A 821 -2.62 -16.86 -8.97
N PHE A 822 -3.39 -16.45 -7.96
CA PHE A 822 -3.30 -17.05 -6.63
C PHE A 822 -3.67 -18.55 -6.63
N LEU A 823 -4.74 -18.93 -7.35
CA LEU A 823 -5.12 -20.34 -7.46
C LEU A 823 -4.02 -21.20 -8.08
N LYS A 824 -3.26 -20.65 -9.04
CA LYS A 824 -2.06 -21.30 -9.60
C LYS A 824 -0.98 -21.53 -8.53
N GLU A 825 -0.71 -20.52 -7.70
CA GLU A 825 0.32 -20.60 -6.64
C GLU A 825 0.02 -21.69 -5.61
N ILE A 826 -1.25 -21.93 -5.28
CA ILE A 826 -1.67 -22.97 -4.32
C ILE A 826 -1.81 -24.37 -4.95
N GLY A 827 -1.46 -24.53 -6.23
CA GLY A 827 -1.51 -25.81 -6.94
C GLY A 827 -2.82 -26.12 -7.67
N GLY A 828 -3.74 -25.15 -7.78
CA GLY A 828 -5.03 -25.28 -8.47
C GLY A 828 -6.17 -25.83 -7.61
N ARG A 829 -7.35 -25.96 -8.21
CA ARG A 829 -8.59 -26.48 -7.58
C ARG A 829 -9.32 -27.44 -8.51
N ARG A 830 -10.07 -28.39 -7.95
CA ARG A 830 -10.84 -29.37 -8.74
C ARG A 830 -12.14 -28.82 -9.31
N ALA A 831 -12.70 -27.78 -8.68
CA ALA A 831 -13.94 -27.15 -9.10
C ALA A 831 -13.78 -25.63 -9.16
N LEU A 832 -13.95 -25.06 -10.36
CA LEU A 832 -13.71 -23.64 -10.63
C LEU A 832 -14.81 -23.05 -11.53
N ILE A 833 -15.34 -21.88 -11.15
CA ILE A 833 -16.19 -21.05 -12.00
C ILE A 833 -15.55 -19.69 -12.17
N ALA A 834 -15.33 -19.29 -13.41
CA ALA A 834 -14.86 -17.98 -13.80
C ALA A 834 -16.03 -17.12 -14.25
N ASN A 835 -16.11 -15.89 -13.75
CA ASN A 835 -17.09 -14.90 -14.17
C ASN A 835 -16.37 -13.65 -14.70
N GLY A 836 -16.49 -13.38 -16.00
CA GLY A 836 -15.86 -12.26 -16.67
C GLY A 836 -14.96 -12.63 -17.85
N ASP A 837 -14.36 -11.60 -18.44
CA ASP A 837 -13.57 -11.65 -19.68
C ASP A 837 -12.12 -12.09 -19.42
N PHE A 838 -11.92 -13.40 -19.31
CA PHE A 838 -10.60 -14.02 -19.25
C PHE A 838 -10.20 -14.57 -20.62
N GLY A 839 -9.04 -14.17 -21.14
CA GLY A 839 -8.51 -14.65 -22.42
C GLY A 839 -7.97 -16.09 -22.37
N GLN A 840 -7.86 -16.71 -23.54
CA GLN A 840 -7.41 -18.11 -23.68
C GLN A 840 -5.98 -18.35 -23.15
N ASP A 841 -5.05 -17.42 -23.39
CA ASP A 841 -3.65 -17.54 -22.96
C ASP A 841 -3.51 -17.64 -21.43
N LEU A 842 -4.36 -16.90 -20.71
CA LEU A 842 -4.38 -16.91 -19.24
C LEU A 842 -4.83 -18.28 -18.71
N TRP A 843 -5.81 -18.91 -19.35
CA TRP A 843 -6.27 -20.25 -18.97
C TRP A 843 -5.21 -21.32 -19.20
N ILE A 844 -4.50 -21.23 -20.33
CA ILE A 844 -3.39 -22.13 -20.66
C ILE A 844 -2.31 -22.08 -19.57
N GLU A 845 -2.04 -20.88 -19.05
CA GLU A 845 -1.02 -20.64 -18.02
C GLU A 845 -1.47 -21.07 -16.60
N VAL A 846 -2.74 -20.87 -16.24
CA VAL A 846 -3.22 -20.94 -14.86
C VAL A 846 -3.85 -22.29 -14.48
N LEU A 847 -4.52 -22.97 -15.42
CA LEU A 847 -5.26 -24.19 -15.11
C LEU A 847 -4.32 -25.36 -14.77
N ASN A 848 -4.58 -26.01 -13.64
CA ASN A 848 -4.01 -27.30 -13.35
C ASN A 848 -4.87 -28.40 -14.01
N ARG A 849 -4.40 -28.89 -15.15
CA ARG A 849 -5.13 -29.79 -16.04
C ARG A 849 -5.31 -31.21 -15.47
N GLU A 850 -4.44 -31.62 -14.54
CA GLU A 850 -4.45 -32.97 -13.97
C GLU A 850 -5.52 -33.18 -12.88
N ILE A 851 -5.96 -32.09 -12.23
CA ILE A 851 -6.87 -32.17 -11.07
C ILE A 851 -8.27 -31.62 -11.34
N LEU A 852 -8.46 -30.88 -12.44
CA LEU A 852 -9.70 -30.17 -12.74
C LEU A 852 -10.82 -31.16 -13.11
N ARG A 853 -11.91 -31.15 -12.33
CA ARG A 853 -13.08 -32.02 -12.50
C ARG A 853 -14.34 -31.27 -12.89
N ARG A 854 -14.51 -30.04 -12.40
CA ARG A 854 -15.65 -29.17 -12.71
C ARG A 854 -15.14 -27.80 -13.14
N PHE A 855 -15.59 -27.34 -14.29
CA PHE A 855 -15.17 -26.05 -14.83
C PHE A 855 -16.36 -25.28 -15.37
N GLY A 856 -16.43 -23.99 -15.08
CA GLY A 856 -17.47 -23.12 -15.60
C GLY A 856 -16.95 -21.76 -16.05
N ILE A 857 -17.51 -21.24 -17.14
CA ILE A 857 -17.28 -19.89 -17.63
C ILE A 857 -18.62 -19.17 -17.72
N HIS A 858 -18.69 -18.00 -17.11
CA HIS A 858 -19.87 -17.14 -17.05
C HIS A 858 -19.53 -15.76 -17.62
N ALA A 859 -20.40 -15.22 -18.48
CA ALA A 859 -20.31 -13.86 -19.03
C ALA A 859 -18.91 -13.54 -19.59
N ASN A 860 -18.55 -14.21 -20.68
CA ASN A 860 -17.24 -14.05 -21.32
C ASN A 860 -17.41 -13.75 -22.82
N ASP A 861 -17.02 -12.54 -23.20
CA ASP A 861 -17.14 -12.01 -24.57
C ASP A 861 -15.81 -12.06 -25.33
N VAL A 862 -14.83 -12.86 -24.89
CA VAL A 862 -13.47 -12.89 -25.45
C VAL A 862 -13.09 -14.27 -26.00
N ILE A 863 -13.54 -15.35 -25.37
CA ILE A 863 -13.17 -16.72 -25.75
C ILE A 863 -13.97 -17.15 -26.98
N ASP A 864 -13.27 -17.50 -28.06
CA ASP A 864 -13.84 -18.01 -29.31
C ASP A 864 -13.68 -19.53 -29.50
N GLY A 865 -12.66 -20.15 -28.87
CA GLY A 865 -12.37 -21.59 -28.90
C GLY A 865 -12.10 -22.23 -27.53
N LEU A 866 -12.36 -23.54 -27.42
CA LEU A 866 -12.21 -24.31 -26.17
C LEU A 866 -10.99 -25.27 -26.18
N ASP A 867 -10.02 -25.05 -27.07
CA ASP A 867 -8.87 -25.96 -27.29
C ASP A 867 -8.05 -26.22 -26.01
N PHE A 868 -7.96 -25.22 -25.13
CA PHE A 868 -7.21 -25.32 -23.87
C PHE A 868 -7.81 -26.34 -22.89
N LEU A 869 -9.08 -26.74 -23.06
CA LEU A 869 -9.73 -27.77 -22.23
C LEU A 869 -9.47 -29.19 -22.72
N SER A 870 -9.04 -29.37 -23.98
CA SER A 870 -8.78 -30.70 -24.56
C SER A 870 -7.70 -31.50 -23.81
N GLU A 871 -6.83 -30.79 -23.08
CA GLU A 871 -5.74 -31.36 -22.29
C GLU A 871 -6.11 -31.64 -20.82
N CYS A 872 -7.39 -31.58 -20.43
CA CYS A 872 -7.88 -31.82 -19.07
C CYS A 872 -8.51 -33.23 -18.92
N PRO A 873 -7.74 -34.29 -18.64
CA PRO A 873 -8.22 -35.68 -18.69
C PRO A 873 -9.23 -36.06 -17.60
N GLU A 874 -9.32 -35.31 -16.50
CA GLU A 874 -10.24 -35.60 -15.37
C GLU A 874 -11.52 -34.73 -15.40
N LEU A 875 -11.74 -33.93 -16.44
CA LEU A 875 -12.87 -33.00 -16.52
C LEU A 875 -14.19 -33.76 -16.76
N LYS A 876 -15.11 -33.67 -15.79
CA LYS A 876 -16.40 -34.37 -15.78
C LYS A 876 -17.60 -33.43 -15.98
N SER A 877 -17.57 -32.22 -15.43
CA SER A 877 -18.67 -31.25 -15.58
C SER A 877 -18.16 -29.96 -16.22
N LEU A 878 -18.84 -29.50 -17.29
CA LEU A 878 -18.56 -28.24 -17.96
C LEU A 878 -19.81 -27.35 -17.99
N PHE A 879 -19.66 -26.11 -17.55
CA PHE A 879 -20.75 -25.14 -17.52
C PHE A 879 -20.39 -23.87 -18.31
N LEU A 880 -21.15 -23.56 -19.37
CA LEU A 880 -20.96 -22.37 -20.19
C LEU A 880 -22.22 -21.50 -20.13
N PHE A 881 -22.06 -20.27 -19.68
CA PHE A 881 -23.16 -19.33 -19.50
C PHE A 881 -22.80 -17.96 -20.10
N LYS A 882 -23.58 -17.45 -21.05
CA LYS A 882 -23.35 -16.15 -21.71
C LYS A 882 -21.93 -16.03 -22.30
N CYS A 883 -21.58 -16.95 -23.19
CA CYS A 883 -20.31 -16.90 -23.93
C CYS A 883 -20.61 -16.80 -25.43
N PRO A 884 -20.93 -15.61 -25.97
CA PRO A 884 -21.46 -15.45 -27.32
C PRO A 884 -20.45 -15.72 -28.44
N LEU A 885 -19.15 -15.63 -28.16
CA LEU A 885 -18.10 -15.86 -29.17
C LEU A 885 -17.70 -17.32 -29.33
N VAL A 886 -18.04 -18.20 -28.37
CA VAL A 886 -17.78 -19.63 -28.47
C VAL A 886 -18.67 -20.21 -29.55
N ASN A 887 -18.07 -20.66 -30.65
CA ASN A 887 -18.78 -21.14 -31.84
C ASN A 887 -18.49 -22.61 -32.19
N ASP A 888 -17.52 -23.23 -31.53
CA ASP A 888 -17.13 -24.62 -31.78
C ASP A 888 -16.94 -25.40 -30.47
N LEU A 889 -17.51 -26.61 -30.43
CA LEU A 889 -17.40 -27.57 -29.33
C LEU A 889 -16.62 -28.82 -29.72
N THR A 890 -16.09 -28.91 -30.95
CA THR A 890 -15.28 -30.06 -31.37
C THR A 890 -14.07 -30.36 -30.46
N PRO A 891 -13.37 -29.38 -29.86
CA PRO A 891 -12.18 -29.66 -29.03
C PRO A 891 -12.48 -30.39 -27.72
N ILE A 892 -13.74 -30.41 -27.27
CA ILE A 892 -14.15 -31.02 -26.00
C ILE A 892 -14.83 -32.39 -26.18
N ASN A 893 -14.95 -32.89 -27.42
CA ASN A 893 -15.63 -34.16 -27.71
C ASN A 893 -14.95 -35.40 -27.11
N ASP A 894 -13.61 -35.38 -27.04
CA ASP A 894 -12.81 -36.51 -26.58
C ASP A 894 -12.68 -36.58 -25.06
N LEU A 895 -13.17 -35.55 -24.35
CA LEU A 895 -13.14 -35.46 -22.89
C LEU A 895 -14.16 -36.41 -22.23
N PRO A 896 -13.89 -36.90 -21.01
CA PRO A 896 -14.83 -37.74 -20.26
C PRO A 896 -15.92 -36.92 -19.56
N LEU A 897 -16.58 -36.03 -20.30
CA LEU A 897 -17.64 -35.17 -19.78
C LEU A 897 -18.91 -35.99 -19.48
N GLU A 898 -19.30 -36.02 -18.21
CA GLU A 898 -20.56 -36.60 -17.72
C GLU A 898 -21.68 -35.55 -17.73
N GLU A 899 -21.36 -34.27 -17.53
CA GLU A 899 -22.32 -33.17 -17.40
C GLU A 899 -21.92 -31.96 -18.27
N LEU A 900 -22.87 -31.48 -19.08
CA LEU A 900 -22.71 -30.29 -19.91
C LEU A 900 -23.91 -29.35 -19.74
N SER A 901 -23.65 -28.10 -19.36
CA SER A 901 -24.67 -27.04 -19.31
C SER A 901 -24.31 -25.90 -20.25
N LEU A 902 -25.24 -25.55 -21.14
CA LEU A 902 -25.13 -24.46 -22.11
C LEU A 902 -26.26 -23.47 -21.87
N ASN A 903 -25.94 -22.19 -21.66
CA ASN A 903 -26.91 -21.14 -21.42
C ASN A 903 -26.54 -19.88 -22.21
N ASP A 904 -27.50 -19.34 -22.95
CA ASP A 904 -27.38 -18.06 -23.66
C ASP A 904 -26.12 -17.95 -24.55
N MET A 905 -25.86 -18.98 -25.37
CA MET A 905 -24.76 -19.01 -26.33
C MET A 905 -25.24 -18.53 -27.70
N ASP A 906 -24.95 -17.27 -28.05
CA ASP A 906 -25.41 -16.65 -29.31
C ASP A 906 -24.91 -17.42 -30.53
N GLY A 907 -25.84 -18.01 -31.29
CA GLY A 907 -25.53 -18.64 -32.58
C GLY A 907 -24.76 -19.97 -32.54
N LEU A 908 -24.36 -20.47 -31.36
CA LEU A 908 -23.64 -21.76 -31.20
C LEU A 908 -24.45 -22.94 -31.76
N LEU A 909 -25.75 -23.03 -31.43
CA LEU A 909 -26.62 -24.10 -31.92
C LEU A 909 -26.94 -23.98 -33.43
N ASN A 910 -26.60 -22.86 -34.09
CA ASN A 910 -26.82 -22.66 -35.53
C ASN A 910 -25.67 -23.20 -36.40
N LYS A 911 -24.47 -23.45 -35.85
CA LYS A 911 -23.23 -23.80 -36.61
C LYS A 911 -22.79 -25.28 -36.51
N MET A 912 -23.73 -26.19 -36.22
CA MET A 912 -23.51 -27.52 -35.64
C MET A 912 -22.69 -28.57 -36.44
N SER A 913 -21.60 -29.06 -35.81
CA SER A 913 -21.04 -30.42 -35.98
C SER A 913 -20.57 -31.04 -34.65
N GLY A 914 -19.95 -30.26 -33.75
CA GLY A 914 -19.35 -30.73 -32.49
C GLY A 914 -20.31 -31.38 -31.47
N LEU A 915 -21.46 -30.77 -31.18
CA LEU A 915 -22.39 -31.32 -30.17
C LEU A 915 -22.96 -32.69 -30.57
N LYS A 916 -23.12 -32.98 -31.88
CA LYS A 916 -23.67 -34.26 -32.38
C LYS A 916 -22.70 -35.43 -32.23
N SER A 917 -21.40 -35.15 -32.24
CA SER A 917 -20.33 -36.14 -32.14
C SER A 917 -19.97 -36.55 -30.71
N MET A 918 -20.60 -35.93 -29.70
CA MET A 918 -20.38 -36.28 -28.30
C MET A 918 -21.06 -37.61 -27.96
N ARG A 919 -20.31 -38.52 -27.31
CA ARG A 919 -20.77 -39.89 -27.00
C ARG A 919 -20.85 -40.23 -25.52
N ARG A 920 -20.22 -39.43 -24.66
CA ARG A 920 -19.96 -39.77 -23.24
C ARG A 920 -20.79 -38.98 -22.20
N ILE A 921 -21.70 -38.11 -22.65
CA ILE A 921 -22.48 -37.24 -21.77
C ILE A 921 -23.69 -37.97 -21.20
N ASP A 922 -23.90 -37.84 -19.89
CA ASP A 922 -25.03 -38.39 -19.13
C ASP A 922 -26.07 -37.32 -18.77
N HIS A 923 -25.65 -36.10 -18.46
CA HIS A 923 -26.51 -34.95 -18.13
C HIS A 923 -26.31 -33.80 -19.10
N LEU A 924 -27.38 -33.37 -19.77
CA LEU A 924 -27.37 -32.24 -20.69
C LEU A 924 -28.40 -31.18 -20.26
N SER A 925 -27.93 -29.96 -20.02
CA SER A 925 -28.76 -28.82 -19.65
C SER A 925 -28.65 -27.71 -20.70
N ILE A 926 -29.77 -27.32 -21.29
CA ILE A 926 -29.82 -26.32 -22.37
C ILE A 926 -30.78 -25.20 -21.99
N LEU A 927 -30.20 -24.02 -21.78
CA LEU A 927 -30.88 -22.79 -21.42
C LEU A 927 -30.76 -21.74 -22.52
N GLN A 928 -31.08 -22.12 -23.75
CA GLN A 928 -31.10 -21.23 -24.90
C GLN A 928 -32.04 -21.76 -25.98
N LYS A 929 -32.49 -20.88 -26.88
CA LYS A 929 -33.39 -21.27 -27.97
C LYS A 929 -32.74 -22.29 -28.91
N ILE A 930 -33.39 -23.45 -29.07
CA ILE A 930 -32.95 -24.46 -30.04
C ILE A 930 -33.47 -24.06 -31.43
N PRO A 931 -32.60 -23.94 -32.44
CA PRO A 931 -33.01 -23.57 -33.80
C PRO A 931 -33.63 -24.75 -34.55
N GLY A 932 -34.63 -24.46 -35.37
CA GLY A 932 -35.34 -25.44 -36.20
C GLY A 932 -36.63 -25.95 -35.57
N ASN A 933 -37.18 -27.04 -36.12
CA ASN A 933 -38.51 -27.56 -35.78
C ASN A 933 -38.45 -28.93 -35.06
N ASN A 934 -37.26 -29.43 -34.69
CA ASN A 934 -37.05 -30.73 -34.06
C ASN A 934 -35.71 -30.75 -33.28
N LEU A 935 -35.64 -31.54 -32.20
CA LEU A 935 -34.49 -31.79 -31.32
C LEU A 935 -33.33 -32.59 -31.96
N SER A 936 -33.31 -32.79 -33.28
CA SER A 936 -32.23 -33.43 -34.06
C SER A 936 -30.82 -32.80 -33.90
N VAL A 937 -30.75 -31.64 -33.24
CA VAL A 937 -29.54 -30.91 -32.86
C VAL A 937 -28.81 -31.61 -31.71
N LEU A 938 -29.51 -32.37 -30.85
CA LEU A 938 -28.92 -33.04 -29.69
C LEU A 938 -28.10 -34.31 -30.05
N PRO A 939 -27.13 -34.73 -29.22
CA PRO A 939 -26.26 -35.89 -29.48
C PRO A 939 -27.03 -37.22 -29.39
N ARG A 940 -27.46 -37.74 -30.54
CA ARG A 940 -28.20 -39.02 -30.63
C ARG A 940 -27.37 -40.25 -30.26
N GLU A 941 -26.05 -40.19 -30.41
CA GLU A 941 -25.14 -41.30 -30.08
C GLU A 941 -24.70 -41.30 -28.61
N ALA A 942 -25.07 -40.28 -27.82
CA ALA A 942 -24.76 -40.22 -26.39
C ALA A 942 -25.80 -40.97 -25.55
N SER A 943 -25.36 -41.56 -24.44
CA SER A 943 -26.23 -42.22 -23.46
C SER A 943 -26.83 -41.23 -22.46
N LEU A 944 -27.56 -40.23 -22.96
CA LEU A 944 -28.16 -39.19 -22.11
C LEU A 944 -29.15 -39.83 -21.12
N ARG A 945 -28.88 -39.70 -19.82
CA ARG A 945 -29.77 -40.13 -18.73
C ARG A 945 -30.66 -38.99 -18.24
N ARG A 946 -30.16 -37.74 -18.27
CA ARG A 946 -30.91 -36.58 -17.79
C ARG A 946 -30.85 -35.44 -18.79
N ILE A 947 -32.00 -34.87 -19.12
CA ILE A 947 -32.09 -33.72 -20.01
C ILE A 947 -32.87 -32.61 -19.31
N SER A 948 -32.30 -31.40 -19.29
CA SER A 948 -32.92 -30.21 -18.72
C SER A 948 -33.09 -29.11 -19.78
N PHE A 949 -34.31 -28.65 -19.96
CA PHE A 949 -34.67 -27.50 -20.78
C PHE A 949 -35.17 -26.36 -19.88
N SER A 950 -34.78 -25.12 -20.16
CA SER A 950 -35.29 -23.93 -19.45
C SER A 950 -36.23 -23.07 -20.31
N ASP A 951 -36.65 -21.94 -19.72
CA ASP A 951 -37.59 -21.02 -20.33
C ASP A 951 -37.09 -20.50 -21.67
N GLY A 952 -37.97 -20.50 -22.68
CA GLY A 952 -37.63 -20.10 -24.04
C GLY A 952 -36.95 -21.19 -24.90
N THR A 953 -36.40 -22.26 -24.31
CA THR A 953 -35.57 -23.25 -25.03
C THR A 953 -36.35 -23.99 -26.13
N LEU A 954 -37.57 -24.44 -25.85
CA LEU A 954 -38.39 -25.28 -26.76
C LEU A 954 -39.42 -24.48 -27.58
N ALA A 955 -39.22 -23.15 -27.74
CA ALA A 955 -40.25 -22.25 -28.29
C ALA A 955 -40.70 -22.62 -29.71
N ASP A 956 -39.76 -23.11 -30.53
CA ASP A 956 -40.00 -23.41 -31.95
C ASP A 956 -40.03 -24.92 -32.22
N THR A 957 -39.28 -25.72 -31.46
CA THR A 957 -39.14 -27.17 -31.67
C THR A 957 -40.24 -27.99 -31.01
N GLY A 958 -40.81 -27.52 -29.90
CA GLY A 958 -41.55 -28.38 -28.99
C GLY A 958 -40.66 -29.51 -28.47
N LEU A 959 -41.27 -30.66 -28.13
CA LEU A 959 -40.55 -31.90 -27.74
C LEU A 959 -40.29 -32.82 -28.95
N ARG A 960 -40.43 -32.32 -30.18
CA ARG A 960 -40.34 -33.13 -31.39
C ARG A 960 -38.95 -33.73 -31.63
N GLY A 961 -38.87 -35.04 -31.85
CA GLY A 961 -37.63 -35.83 -31.93
C GLY A 961 -37.09 -36.33 -30.59
N LEU A 962 -37.80 -36.15 -29.47
CA LEU A 962 -37.34 -36.61 -28.15
C LEU A 962 -37.39 -38.15 -28.02
N SER A 963 -38.31 -38.80 -28.73
CA SER A 963 -38.47 -40.26 -28.74
C SER A 963 -37.21 -41.02 -29.20
N ASP A 964 -36.31 -40.36 -29.92
CA ASP A 964 -35.04 -40.94 -30.38
C ASP A 964 -34.04 -41.20 -29.22
N PHE A 965 -34.26 -40.60 -28.03
CA PHE A 965 -33.37 -40.67 -26.87
C PHE A 965 -33.84 -41.70 -25.83
N ILE A 966 -33.79 -42.98 -26.18
CA ILE A 966 -34.34 -44.08 -25.37
C ILE A 966 -33.68 -44.28 -23.99
N THR A 967 -32.52 -43.68 -23.73
CA THR A 967 -31.75 -43.81 -22.47
C THR A 967 -32.15 -42.80 -21.40
N VAL A 968 -33.03 -41.84 -21.71
CA VAL A 968 -33.39 -40.75 -20.78
C VAL A 968 -34.25 -41.28 -19.64
N GLU A 969 -33.78 -41.06 -18.41
CA GLU A 969 -34.43 -41.45 -17.15
C GLU A 969 -35.07 -40.25 -16.43
N ASP A 970 -34.53 -39.04 -16.60
CA ASP A 970 -34.99 -37.80 -15.95
C ASP A 970 -35.14 -36.67 -16.97
N LEU A 971 -36.36 -36.14 -17.10
CA LEU A 971 -36.66 -35.03 -17.99
C LEU A 971 -37.10 -33.82 -17.16
N LYS A 972 -36.37 -32.72 -17.28
CA LYS A 972 -36.70 -31.44 -16.64
C LYS A 972 -37.06 -30.40 -17.68
N ILE A 973 -38.24 -29.80 -17.54
CA ILE A 973 -38.76 -28.74 -18.39
C ILE A 973 -39.16 -27.58 -17.48
N ALA A 974 -38.37 -26.51 -17.48
CA ALA A 974 -38.72 -25.24 -16.86
C ALA A 974 -39.07 -24.23 -17.97
N GLY A 975 -40.07 -23.36 -17.79
CA GLY A 975 -40.43 -22.31 -18.75
C GLY A 975 -41.93 -22.09 -19.00
N PHE A 976 -42.29 -20.89 -19.48
CA PHE A 976 -43.65 -20.47 -19.82
C PHE A 976 -44.02 -20.86 -21.27
N GLN A 977 -43.98 -22.15 -21.60
CA GLN A 977 -44.32 -22.63 -22.95
C GLN A 977 -45.54 -23.55 -22.95
N LYS A 978 -46.48 -23.28 -23.88
CA LYS A 978 -47.64 -24.14 -24.15
C LYS A 978 -47.19 -25.33 -24.99
N LEU A 979 -46.77 -26.40 -24.33
CA LEU A 979 -46.54 -27.69 -24.97
C LEU A 979 -47.87 -28.25 -25.48
N THR A 980 -47.85 -28.86 -26.66
CA THR A 980 -49.02 -29.44 -27.33
C THR A 980 -49.22 -30.91 -26.93
N GLU A 981 -50.38 -31.49 -27.24
CA GLU A 981 -50.63 -32.93 -27.03
C GLU A 981 -49.62 -33.81 -27.80
N GLU A 982 -49.17 -33.37 -28.97
CA GLU A 982 -48.14 -34.07 -29.76
C GLU A 982 -46.79 -34.10 -29.03
N ASP A 983 -46.42 -33.02 -28.34
CA ASP A 983 -45.17 -32.93 -27.58
C ASP A 983 -45.16 -33.89 -26.39
N TRP A 984 -46.29 -33.99 -25.69
CA TRP A 984 -46.47 -34.94 -24.59
C TRP A 984 -46.52 -36.39 -25.08
N ALA A 985 -47.11 -36.63 -26.26
CA ALA A 985 -47.09 -37.95 -26.90
C ALA A 985 -45.65 -38.42 -27.19
N GLU A 986 -44.76 -37.51 -27.57
CA GLU A 986 -43.35 -37.84 -27.80
C GLU A 986 -42.58 -38.13 -26.52
N ALA A 987 -42.76 -37.33 -25.46
CA ALA A 987 -42.15 -37.62 -24.17
C ALA A 987 -42.69 -38.92 -23.54
N ASN A 988 -43.95 -39.28 -23.80
CA ASN A 988 -44.54 -40.55 -23.34
C ASN A 988 -43.99 -41.78 -24.10
N GLN A 989 -43.34 -41.60 -25.25
CA GLN A 989 -42.69 -42.70 -25.99
C GLN A 989 -41.31 -43.08 -25.44
N LEU A 990 -40.79 -42.34 -24.44
CA LEU A 990 -39.53 -42.66 -23.78
C LEU A 990 -39.69 -43.89 -22.86
N PRO A 991 -39.01 -45.02 -23.14
CA PRO A 991 -39.25 -46.27 -22.44
C PRO A 991 -38.68 -46.31 -21.02
N ASN A 992 -37.66 -45.51 -20.72
CA ASN A 992 -36.94 -45.52 -19.44
C ASN A 992 -37.20 -44.27 -18.57
N LEU A 993 -38.12 -43.39 -18.98
CA LEU A 993 -38.39 -42.14 -18.28
C LEU A 993 -39.03 -42.42 -16.92
N ASN A 994 -38.28 -42.17 -15.85
CA ASN A 994 -38.67 -42.46 -14.47
C ASN A 994 -39.03 -41.18 -13.69
N ALA A 995 -38.36 -40.07 -13.98
CA ALA A 995 -38.58 -38.78 -13.34
C ALA A 995 -38.96 -37.69 -14.35
N LEU A 996 -40.01 -36.94 -14.03
CA LEU A 996 -40.47 -35.80 -14.83
C LEU A 996 -40.59 -34.56 -13.95
N SER A 997 -39.79 -33.54 -14.24
CA SER A 997 -39.82 -32.25 -13.56
C SER A 997 -40.40 -31.18 -14.49
N ILE A 998 -41.53 -30.57 -14.15
CA ILE A 998 -42.20 -29.55 -14.98
C ILE A 998 -42.44 -28.26 -14.21
N GLU A 999 -42.47 -27.12 -14.90
CA GLU A 999 -42.99 -25.89 -14.31
C GLU A 999 -44.52 -25.94 -14.20
N ARG A 1000 -45.04 -25.29 -13.16
CA ARG A 1000 -46.47 -25.23 -12.84
C ARG A 1000 -47.38 -24.89 -14.03
N ASP A 1001 -46.99 -23.93 -14.86
CA ASP A 1001 -47.86 -23.41 -15.91
C ASP A 1001 -48.03 -24.38 -17.10
N SER A 1002 -47.17 -25.40 -17.21
CA SER A 1002 -47.27 -26.49 -18.20
C SER A 1002 -48.11 -27.67 -17.70
N LEU A 1003 -48.54 -27.67 -16.44
CA LEU A 1003 -49.35 -28.73 -15.83
C LEU A 1003 -50.74 -28.90 -16.47
N PRO A 1004 -51.50 -27.84 -16.80
CA PRO A 1004 -52.81 -28.00 -17.45
C PRO A 1004 -52.73 -28.64 -18.85
N SER A 1005 -51.67 -28.35 -19.62
CA SER A 1005 -51.46 -28.98 -20.93
C SER A 1005 -51.10 -30.46 -20.83
N LEU A 1006 -50.37 -30.85 -19.78
CA LEU A 1006 -50.05 -32.24 -19.50
C LEU A 1006 -51.29 -33.02 -19.06
N LEU A 1007 -52.13 -32.45 -18.21
CA LEU A 1007 -53.36 -33.09 -17.72
C LEU A 1007 -54.44 -33.27 -18.79
N ASN A 1008 -54.44 -32.42 -19.83
CA ASN A 1008 -55.36 -32.56 -20.97
C ASN A 1008 -54.92 -33.66 -21.96
N PHE A 1009 -53.71 -34.20 -21.83
CA PHE A 1009 -53.22 -35.28 -22.67
C PHE A 1009 -53.86 -36.62 -22.25
N ASN A 1010 -54.65 -37.24 -23.13
CA ASN A 1010 -55.38 -38.49 -22.89
C ASN A 1010 -54.51 -39.77 -22.84
N GLY A 1011 -53.20 -39.66 -22.56
CA GLY A 1011 -52.28 -40.78 -22.46
C GLY A 1011 -51.89 -41.11 -21.01
N SER A 1012 -51.79 -42.41 -20.69
CA SER A 1012 -51.25 -42.87 -19.41
C SER A 1012 -49.72 -42.96 -19.46
N TRP A 1013 -49.05 -42.62 -18.36
CA TRP A 1013 -47.59 -42.60 -18.18
C TRP A 1013 -47.14 -43.69 -17.20
N PRO A 1014 -47.22 -44.98 -17.56
CA PRO A 1014 -46.89 -46.08 -16.65
C PRO A 1014 -45.40 -46.15 -16.25
N GLN A 1015 -44.51 -45.52 -17.00
CA GLN A 1015 -43.06 -45.54 -16.79
C GLN A 1015 -42.57 -44.52 -15.75
N VAL A 1016 -43.32 -43.43 -15.53
CA VAL A 1016 -42.91 -42.33 -14.63
C VAL A 1016 -43.36 -42.63 -13.20
N SER A 1017 -42.40 -42.71 -12.28
CA SER A 1017 -42.67 -42.92 -10.84
C SER A 1017 -42.41 -41.68 -9.99
N ARG A 1018 -41.71 -40.68 -10.52
CA ARG A 1018 -41.39 -39.44 -9.79
C ARG A 1018 -41.81 -38.22 -10.60
N VAL A 1019 -42.63 -37.35 -10.02
CA VAL A 1019 -43.03 -36.08 -10.63
C VAL A 1019 -42.63 -34.93 -9.72
N SER A 1020 -41.98 -33.91 -10.28
CA SER A 1020 -41.59 -32.69 -9.55
C SER A 1020 -42.19 -31.46 -10.22
N ILE A 1021 -42.93 -30.65 -9.47
CA ILE A 1021 -43.55 -29.43 -9.98
C ILE A 1021 -42.76 -28.23 -9.44
N MET A 1022 -42.07 -27.55 -10.35
CA MET A 1022 -41.23 -26.40 -10.06
C MET A 1022 -42.05 -25.11 -10.08
N ASN A 1023 -41.69 -24.18 -9.18
CA ASN A 1023 -42.30 -22.86 -9.08
C ASN A 1023 -41.21 -21.80 -9.26
N THR A 1024 -40.93 -21.43 -10.51
CA THR A 1024 -39.82 -20.53 -10.88
C THR A 1024 -40.27 -19.07 -11.10
N SER A 1025 -41.56 -18.76 -10.93
CA SER A 1025 -42.10 -17.42 -11.19
C SER A 1025 -42.03 -16.49 -9.97
N HIS A 1026 -41.25 -15.41 -10.09
CA HIS A 1026 -41.23 -14.27 -9.14
C HIS A 1026 -42.52 -13.40 -9.18
N ARG A 1027 -43.58 -13.80 -9.91
CA ARG A 1027 -44.85 -13.08 -9.93
C ARG A 1027 -45.81 -13.64 -8.88
N ARG A 1028 -45.95 -12.88 -7.78
CA ARG A 1028 -47.06 -12.97 -6.82
C ARG A 1028 -48.42 -12.85 -7.52
N SER A 1029 -48.99 -13.94 -8.03
CA SER A 1029 -50.44 -14.19 -8.15
C SER A 1029 -50.70 -15.32 -9.15
N GLY A 1030 -50.96 -16.53 -8.65
CA GLY A 1030 -51.41 -17.64 -9.49
C GLY A 1030 -52.04 -18.71 -8.60
N LYS A 1031 -53.37 -18.88 -8.73
CA LYS A 1031 -54.30 -19.72 -7.96
C LYS A 1031 -53.70 -20.99 -7.35
N ILE A 1032 -54.17 -21.37 -6.16
CA ILE A 1032 -53.80 -22.53 -5.33
C ILE A 1032 -54.10 -23.86 -6.06
N PHE A 1033 -53.33 -24.93 -5.82
CA PHE A 1033 -53.67 -26.28 -6.32
C PHE A 1033 -55.09 -26.68 -5.88
N GLY A 1034 -55.93 -27.12 -6.81
CA GLY A 1034 -57.20 -27.76 -6.47
C GLY A 1034 -57.00 -29.25 -6.19
N VAL A 1035 -57.85 -29.85 -5.35
CA VAL A 1035 -57.88 -31.32 -5.15
C VAL A 1035 -58.08 -32.06 -6.49
N GLU A 1036 -58.78 -31.43 -7.44
CA GLU A 1036 -59.01 -31.95 -8.78
C GLU A 1036 -57.71 -32.10 -9.61
N ASP A 1037 -56.69 -31.24 -9.40
CA ASP A 1037 -55.41 -31.32 -10.12
C ASP A 1037 -54.59 -32.53 -9.66
N PHE A 1038 -54.63 -32.86 -8.36
CA PHE A 1038 -53.96 -34.05 -7.82
C PHE A 1038 -54.63 -35.33 -8.28
N ARG A 1039 -55.97 -35.37 -8.29
CA ARG A 1039 -56.72 -36.53 -8.80
C ARG A 1039 -56.43 -36.80 -10.28
N ALA A 1040 -56.37 -35.74 -11.09
CA ALA A 1040 -55.99 -35.84 -12.51
C ALA A 1040 -54.54 -36.35 -12.70
N LEU A 1041 -53.58 -35.91 -11.88
CA LEU A 1041 -52.21 -36.46 -11.89
C LEU A 1041 -52.20 -37.96 -11.54
N GLY A 1042 -53.03 -38.40 -10.60
CA GLY A 1042 -53.18 -39.81 -10.25
C GLY A 1042 -53.72 -40.69 -11.38
N GLU A 1043 -54.65 -40.15 -12.17
CA GLU A 1043 -55.22 -40.85 -13.34
C GLU A 1043 -54.22 -40.91 -14.52
N SER A 1044 -53.41 -39.87 -14.72
CA SER A 1044 -52.38 -39.83 -15.76
C SER A 1044 -51.12 -40.64 -15.41
N PHE A 1045 -50.75 -40.77 -14.13
CA PHE A 1045 -49.53 -41.45 -13.65
C PHE A 1045 -49.84 -42.64 -12.73
N PRO A 1046 -50.14 -43.84 -13.29
CA PRO A 1046 -50.63 -44.98 -12.51
C PRO A 1046 -49.58 -45.61 -11.56
N ASN A 1047 -48.29 -45.33 -11.75
CA ASN A 1047 -47.18 -45.85 -10.95
C ASN A 1047 -46.43 -44.76 -10.14
N LEU A 1048 -47.07 -43.62 -9.88
CA LEU A 1048 -46.48 -42.50 -9.15
C LEU A 1048 -46.13 -42.88 -7.70
N GLN A 1049 -44.86 -42.77 -7.33
CA GLN A 1049 -44.32 -43.05 -5.99
C GLN A 1049 -43.86 -41.80 -5.26
N LEU A 1050 -43.45 -40.75 -5.97
CA LEU A 1050 -42.96 -39.50 -5.37
C LEU A 1050 -43.53 -38.31 -6.12
N LEU A 1051 -44.22 -37.42 -5.39
CA LEU A 1051 -44.65 -36.12 -5.89
C LEU A 1051 -43.99 -35.01 -5.07
N ASN A 1052 -43.13 -34.22 -5.71
CA ASN A 1052 -42.48 -33.07 -5.11
C ASN A 1052 -43.12 -31.78 -5.62
N GLY A 1053 -43.66 -30.95 -4.73
CA GLY A 1053 -44.27 -29.67 -5.11
C GLY A 1053 -44.30 -28.68 -3.94
N THR A 1054 -44.54 -27.40 -4.24
CA THR A 1054 -44.76 -26.38 -3.21
C THR A 1054 -46.26 -26.18 -3.00
N ILE A 1055 -46.75 -26.50 -1.80
CA ILE A 1055 -48.14 -26.27 -1.38
C ILE A 1055 -48.16 -24.98 -0.55
N SER A 1056 -48.96 -24.00 -0.94
CA SER A 1056 -49.28 -22.86 -0.06
C SER A 1056 -50.42 -23.29 0.84
N ALA A 1057 -50.20 -23.31 2.17
CA ALA A 1057 -51.30 -23.40 3.13
C ALA A 1057 -52.27 -22.23 2.87
N GLY A 1058 -53.57 -22.52 2.89
CA GLY A 1058 -54.62 -21.58 2.53
C GLY A 1058 -54.57 -20.26 3.31
N GLU A 1059 -55.00 -19.19 2.64
CA GLU A 1059 -55.22 -17.82 3.10
C GLU A 1059 -55.04 -17.55 4.60
N ARG A 1060 -53.80 -17.48 5.07
CA ARG A 1060 -53.29 -16.61 6.15
C ARG A 1060 -51.79 -16.86 6.30
N THR A 1061 -51.01 -15.79 6.12
CA THR A 1061 -49.54 -15.69 6.20
C THR A 1061 -48.76 -16.14 4.96
N ALA A 1062 -48.32 -15.16 4.16
CA ALA A 1062 -47.49 -15.32 2.97
C ALA A 1062 -46.01 -15.61 3.27
N ALA A 1063 -45.70 -16.24 4.41
CA ALA A 1063 -44.33 -16.41 4.91
C ALA A 1063 -43.86 -17.87 5.02
N GLU A 1064 -44.73 -18.86 4.80
CA GLU A 1064 -44.37 -20.28 4.92
C GLU A 1064 -44.73 -21.03 3.63
N SER A 1065 -43.84 -21.00 2.65
CA SER A 1065 -43.84 -21.99 1.56
C SER A 1065 -43.06 -23.22 2.03
N ALA A 1066 -43.75 -24.29 2.39
CA ALA A 1066 -43.11 -25.59 2.64
C ALA A 1066 -43.01 -26.37 1.33
N ILE A 1067 -41.82 -26.88 1.02
CA ILE A 1067 -41.66 -27.93 0.00
C ILE A 1067 -42.21 -29.21 0.65
N VAL A 1068 -43.31 -29.74 0.12
CA VAL A 1068 -43.87 -31.00 0.59
C VAL A 1068 -43.51 -32.06 -0.45
N GLY A 1069 -42.61 -32.97 -0.08
CA GLY A 1069 -42.41 -34.22 -0.82
C GLY A 1069 -43.36 -35.25 -0.25
N ILE A 1070 -44.32 -35.72 -1.04
CA ILE A 1070 -45.23 -36.78 -0.64
C ILE A 1070 -44.70 -38.09 -1.24
N GLU A 1071 -44.16 -38.98 -0.40
CA GLU A 1071 -43.88 -40.37 -0.77
C GLU A 1071 -45.19 -41.15 -0.74
N LEU A 1072 -45.69 -41.51 -1.92
CA LEU A 1072 -46.85 -42.37 -2.11
C LEU A 1072 -46.37 -43.82 -2.02
N GLY A 1073 -46.46 -44.42 -0.84
CA GLY A 1073 -46.15 -45.84 -0.64
C GLY A 1073 -46.97 -46.74 -1.57
N SER A 1074 -46.41 -47.88 -1.97
CA SER A 1074 -46.96 -48.80 -2.97
C SER A 1074 -48.34 -49.40 -2.61
N ALA A 1075 -49.43 -48.64 -2.74
CA ALA A 1075 -50.81 -49.15 -2.70
C ALA A 1075 -51.85 -48.11 -3.15
N HIS A 1076 -52.42 -48.32 -4.35
CA HIS A 1076 -53.75 -47.89 -4.86
C HIS A 1076 -54.16 -46.39 -4.76
N PRO A 1077 -55.13 -45.91 -5.58
CA PRO A 1077 -55.56 -44.50 -5.69
C PRO A 1077 -56.11 -43.84 -4.42
N SER A 1078 -56.17 -44.55 -3.29
CA SER A 1078 -56.79 -44.10 -2.04
C SER A 1078 -55.96 -43.08 -1.25
N ILE A 1079 -54.70 -42.82 -1.61
CA ILE A 1079 -53.86 -41.77 -0.97
C ILE A 1079 -54.03 -40.41 -1.67
N LEU A 1080 -54.44 -40.37 -2.94
CA LEU A 1080 -54.66 -39.10 -3.67
C LEU A 1080 -55.95 -38.37 -3.27
N ASP A 1081 -56.90 -39.07 -2.64
CA ASP A 1081 -58.12 -38.50 -2.05
C ASP A 1081 -57.91 -37.99 -0.60
N ALA A 1082 -56.78 -38.29 0.05
CA ALA A 1082 -56.45 -37.91 1.44
C ALA A 1082 -55.39 -36.80 1.49
#